data_AF-A0A7N2MQI8-F1
#
_entry.id   AF-A0A7N2MQI8-F1
#
_cell.length_a   1.000
_cell.length_b   1.000
_cell.length_c   1.000
_cell.angle_alpha   90.00
_cell.angle_beta   90.00
_cell.angle_gamma   90.00
#
_symmetry.space_group_name_H-M   'P 1'
#
loop_
_entity.id
_entity.type
_entity.pdbx_description
1 polymer ?
#
loop_
_entity_poly.entity_id
_entity_poly.type
_entity_poly.pdbx_seq_one_letter_code
_entity_poly.pdbx_strand_id
1 'polypeptide(L)'
;METHVKSQPNQELSISARSLSSSSSSSSSPTSSSSCYNVTIVPLSFSPVQTKPQGTRPPYDHGTNHDDDQLLENGEVYSMAAGSAIDNIEELRFIGIMGNGGMEWKNVEERFNQLAFTQNSGPEPLMKWSDFGICIGMQQSPEFANELLRALRGTRDWKFHITKCELHCFWCRMMDPSFDSRIRIFFDMCDRDMDGRITKMEIKQTILLSASTKKLSLTHEEAECYATLIMEVLDTENLGYIELSQFKTLFKVYLSRGSIQNNQLSITHSPYHNDPFQEPLSKAEVLFRSYWRRAWIVLLWLTVCFALFAWKFIQYRHRTAFEIMGYCLSTAKGAAETLKFNMALILLPVCRNTVTWLRKHRWINSIVPFNDNIDCHKMIAGAIVIGVILHGGTHLACDFPRISESDHTLFRQTIAAGFGYHQPSYIEILCTTEVATGIAMVILMTIAFSLATKWPRRQSPSLPRSVRRVTGYNTFWYSHHLFVLVYALLIIHSLFLFLTDKLNEKTTWMYIAIPVLLYIGERIFRAIRSGLYEVEILKASIYPGKVVSLKLQKPEGFKYHSGMYIFIQCPHISPFEWHPFSLTSGPEDDYLSVHIRTLGDWSYNIYNLFQEAKLSGPKECPRIYIDGPYGAASQDHVKYDIVVLIGLGIGATPFMSILKDVANSNPKAHFDHTGCGDCSIKKGPLKSYLYWITREQSSFDWFRDVMKEISNSNQQQSVIEMHNFLTNVHQEGDVRSALISAIQALYHAKNGIDFISGTPGHTHFARPNWFNIFSKLARQHRGTKIGVFYCGPSALAKELERLCIKFSTKTSTRFVFHKENY
;
A
#
# COMPACT_ATOMS: atom_id res chain seq x y z
N MET A 1 -69.65 3.34 -14.48
CA MET A 1 -70.41 4.36 -15.21
C MET A 1 -69.48 4.92 -16.27
N GLU A 2 -69.98 4.94 -17.49
CA GLU A 2 -69.26 4.91 -18.77
C GLU A 2 -68.56 6.21 -19.20
N THR A 3 -67.61 6.02 -20.14
CA THR A 3 -67.29 6.82 -21.34
C THR A 3 -66.86 8.29 -21.24
N HIS A 4 -65.71 8.62 -21.86
CA HIS A 4 -65.71 9.24 -23.20
C HIS A 4 -64.34 9.30 -23.88
N VAL A 5 -64.38 9.05 -25.19
CA VAL A 5 -63.33 9.08 -26.23
C VAL A 5 -63.35 10.44 -26.97
N LYS A 6 -62.18 10.88 -27.51
CA LYS A 6 -61.97 11.58 -28.81
C LYS A 6 -60.45 11.89 -28.97
N SER A 7 -59.68 11.30 -29.90
CA SER A 7 -59.48 11.61 -31.35
C SER A 7 -59.12 13.08 -31.59
N GLN A 8 -58.09 13.53 -32.32
CA GLN A 8 -57.33 13.13 -33.54
C GLN A 8 -56.24 14.26 -33.75
N PRO A 9 -55.50 14.45 -34.86
CA PRO A 9 -55.04 13.57 -35.96
C PRO A 9 -53.52 13.74 -36.33
N ASN A 10 -53.08 12.94 -37.30
CA ASN A 10 -51.85 13.04 -38.10
C ASN A 10 -51.86 14.23 -39.09
N GLN A 11 -50.68 14.74 -39.48
CA GLN A 11 -50.18 14.94 -40.87
C GLN A 11 -48.89 15.80 -40.86
N GLU A 12 -47.79 15.29 -41.42
CA GLU A 12 -47.10 15.84 -42.63
C GLU A 12 -45.94 16.78 -42.26
N LEU A 13 -44.87 17.01 -43.02
CA LEU A 13 -44.10 16.31 -44.06
C LEU A 13 -42.89 17.26 -44.30
N SER A 14 -41.74 16.72 -44.74
CA SER A 14 -40.82 17.34 -45.72
C SER A 14 -39.57 18.15 -45.31
N ILE A 15 -38.55 17.96 -46.18
CA ILE A 15 -37.38 18.79 -46.53
C ILE A 15 -36.13 18.57 -45.65
N SER A 16 -34.93 18.26 -46.15
CA SER A 16 -34.41 17.99 -47.50
C SER A 16 -33.04 17.30 -47.35
N ALA A 17 -32.79 16.31 -48.20
CA ALA A 17 -31.47 15.79 -48.47
C ALA A 17 -30.66 16.75 -49.35
N ARG A 18 -29.33 16.73 -49.22
CA ARG A 18 -28.44 17.03 -50.35
C ARG A 18 -27.49 15.86 -50.58
N SER A 19 -27.56 15.43 -51.84
CA SER A 19 -26.97 14.31 -52.55
C SER A 19 -25.49 14.45 -52.86
N LEU A 20 -24.82 13.31 -53.09
CA LEU A 20 -24.18 12.89 -54.36
C LEU A 20 -23.55 11.48 -54.13
N SER A 21 -24.22 10.41 -54.58
CA SER A 21 -23.97 9.68 -55.85
C SER A 21 -22.59 8.98 -55.86
N SER A 22 -22.50 7.69 -55.53
CA SER A 22 -22.87 6.48 -56.31
C SER A 22 -21.69 5.92 -57.11
N SER A 23 -21.25 4.71 -56.78
CA SER A 23 -20.88 3.72 -57.80
C SER A 23 -20.90 2.30 -57.21
N SER A 24 -21.59 1.48 -57.98
CA SER A 24 -21.83 0.04 -57.96
C SER A 24 -20.64 -0.90 -57.70
N SER A 25 -21.03 -2.14 -57.37
CA SER A 25 -20.56 -3.44 -57.86
C SER A 25 -19.66 -4.32 -56.97
N SER A 26 -20.21 -5.52 -56.75
CA SER A 26 -19.59 -6.85 -56.83
C SER A 26 -18.62 -7.33 -55.75
N SER A 27 -19.07 -8.38 -55.05
CA SER A 27 -18.37 -9.62 -54.73
C SER A 27 -16.91 -9.56 -54.27
N SER A 28 -16.66 -9.99 -53.03
CA SER A 28 -15.76 -11.11 -52.72
C SER A 28 -15.49 -11.16 -51.21
N SER A 29 -15.58 -12.36 -50.67
CA SER A 29 -15.00 -12.75 -49.38
C SER A 29 -13.50 -12.43 -49.37
N PRO A 30 -12.92 -12.06 -48.21
CA PRO A 30 -11.55 -12.50 -47.97
C PRO A 30 -11.34 -13.08 -46.56
N THR A 31 -10.72 -14.25 -46.60
CA THR A 31 -9.84 -14.84 -45.60
C THR A 31 -8.93 -13.83 -44.91
N SER A 32 -8.90 -13.84 -43.58
CA SER A 32 -7.94 -13.10 -42.76
C SER A 32 -6.59 -13.85 -42.71
N SER A 33 -5.63 -13.40 -43.51
CA SER A 33 -4.21 -13.70 -43.32
C SER A 33 -3.59 -12.68 -42.36
N SER A 34 -2.79 -13.19 -41.43
CA SER A 34 -1.98 -12.45 -40.47
C SER A 34 -0.79 -11.77 -41.16
N SER A 35 -0.61 -10.46 -40.96
CA SER A 35 0.62 -9.76 -41.30
C SER A 35 1.43 -9.45 -40.03
N CYS A 36 2.55 -10.16 -39.88
CA CYS A 36 3.62 -9.79 -38.96
C CYS A 36 4.35 -8.55 -39.50
N TYR A 37 4.71 -7.64 -38.60
CA TYR A 37 5.57 -6.50 -38.89
C TYR A 37 6.97 -6.98 -39.30
N ASN A 38 7.43 -6.53 -40.46
CA ASN A 38 8.80 -6.70 -40.94
C ASN A 38 9.78 -5.99 -40.00
N VAL A 39 10.65 -6.76 -39.32
CA VAL A 39 11.84 -6.23 -38.64
C VAL A 39 13.04 -6.48 -39.56
N THR A 40 13.63 -5.41 -40.06
CA THR A 40 14.86 -5.43 -40.87
C THR A 40 16.05 -5.72 -39.96
N ILE A 41 16.76 -6.82 -40.23
CA ILE A 41 17.95 -7.25 -39.50
C ILE A 41 19.16 -6.45 -39.99
N VAL A 42 19.80 -5.68 -39.11
CA VAL A 42 21.16 -5.16 -39.32
C VAL A 42 22.11 -6.03 -38.47
N PRO A 43 23.14 -6.66 -39.05
CA PRO A 43 24.13 -7.40 -38.28
C PRO A 43 25.06 -6.40 -37.59
N LEU A 44 25.23 -6.52 -36.26
CA LEU A 44 26.25 -5.77 -35.53
C LEU A 44 27.41 -6.68 -35.13
N SER A 45 28.58 -6.36 -35.67
CA SER A 45 29.88 -6.84 -35.26
C SER A 45 30.23 -6.27 -33.88
N PHE A 46 30.59 -7.14 -32.93
CA PHE A 46 31.18 -6.72 -31.68
C PHE A 46 32.61 -6.19 -31.94
N SER A 47 32.83 -4.90 -31.73
CA SER A 47 34.15 -4.31 -31.56
C SER A 47 34.08 -3.28 -30.43
N PRO A 48 35.05 -3.26 -29.50
CA PRO A 48 35.07 -2.30 -28.42
C PRO A 48 35.37 -0.91 -28.99
N VAL A 49 34.44 0.02 -28.81
CA VAL A 49 34.65 1.44 -29.12
C VAL A 49 35.70 1.99 -28.16
N GLN A 50 36.92 2.20 -28.68
CA GLN A 50 37.91 3.06 -28.07
C GLN A 50 37.44 4.52 -28.16
N THR A 51 37.12 5.12 -27.02
CA THR A 51 36.95 6.56 -26.92
C THR A 51 38.34 7.23 -26.93
N LYS A 52 38.71 7.80 -28.08
CA LYS A 52 39.82 8.76 -28.18
C LYS A 52 39.46 10.04 -27.40
N PRO A 53 40.35 10.59 -26.56
CA PRO A 53 40.18 11.95 -26.05
C PRO A 53 40.59 12.94 -27.13
N GLN A 54 39.63 13.69 -27.68
CA GLN A 54 39.92 14.89 -28.47
C GLN A 54 40.31 16.02 -27.52
N GLY A 55 41.56 16.47 -27.63
CA GLY A 55 42.07 17.64 -26.95
C GLY A 55 41.59 18.93 -27.62
N THR A 56 41.20 19.89 -26.79
CA THR A 56 41.16 21.31 -27.11
C THR A 56 42.10 22.03 -26.14
N ARG A 57 43.22 22.55 -26.67
CA ARG A 57 44.12 23.48 -25.99
C ARG A 57 43.45 24.87 -25.89
N PRO A 58 43.77 25.62 -24.83
CA PRO A 58 44.13 27.04 -24.94
C PRO A 58 45.61 27.26 -24.54
N PRO A 59 46.18 28.45 -24.80
CA PRO A 59 47.63 28.65 -24.91
C PRO A 59 48.31 29.05 -23.59
N TYR A 60 49.60 28.68 -23.53
CA TYR A 60 50.75 29.33 -22.85
C TYR A 60 50.59 29.89 -21.43
N ASP A 61 51.38 29.36 -20.48
CA ASP A 61 52.42 30.18 -19.85
C ASP A 61 53.57 29.34 -19.22
N HIS A 62 54.74 29.97 -19.15
CA HIS A 62 56.06 29.44 -18.79
C HIS A 62 56.21 28.93 -17.35
N GLY A 63 57.09 27.93 -17.13
CA GLY A 63 57.57 27.58 -15.80
C GLY A 63 58.51 26.37 -15.75
N THR A 64 59.79 26.65 -15.60
CA THR A 64 61.00 25.80 -15.54
C THR A 64 61.14 24.88 -14.32
N ASN A 65 61.97 23.83 -14.50
CA ASN A 65 62.83 23.08 -13.53
C ASN A 65 62.48 21.58 -13.42
N HIS A 66 63.29 20.67 -13.96
CA HIS A 66 64.62 20.15 -13.53
C HIS A 66 64.50 18.88 -12.67
N ASP A 67 65.23 17.85 -13.11
CA ASP A 67 65.73 16.66 -12.39
C ASP A 67 64.67 15.57 -12.03
N ASP A 68 64.87 14.25 -12.21
CA ASP A 68 66.07 13.43 -12.29
C ASP A 68 65.82 12.10 -13.05
N ASP A 69 66.90 11.54 -13.59
CA ASP A 69 67.04 10.22 -14.22
C ASP A 69 66.79 9.04 -13.26
N GLN A 70 66.17 7.95 -13.76
CA GLN A 70 66.71 6.59 -13.61
C GLN A 70 65.95 5.56 -14.47
N LEU A 71 66.63 5.14 -15.54
CA LEU A 71 66.45 3.85 -16.22
C LEU A 71 66.92 2.72 -15.30
N LEU A 72 66.16 1.63 -15.20
CA LEU A 72 66.68 0.26 -15.18
C LEU A 72 65.57 -0.73 -15.55
N GLU A 73 65.92 -1.62 -16.47
CA GLU A 73 65.16 -2.72 -17.05
C GLU A 73 64.68 -3.73 -16.00
N ASN A 74 63.50 -4.33 -16.21
CA ASN A 74 63.39 -5.75 -16.59
C ASN A 74 61.92 -6.18 -16.66
N GLY A 75 61.59 -6.89 -17.74
CA GLY A 75 60.27 -7.48 -17.95
C GLY A 75 60.03 -8.68 -17.05
N GLU A 76 58.85 -8.73 -16.44
CA GLU A 76 58.29 -9.93 -15.84
C GLU A 76 56.82 -10.09 -16.27
N VAL A 77 56.60 -11.03 -17.18
CA VAL A 77 55.58 -12.08 -17.14
C VAL A 77 54.40 -11.83 -16.19
N TYR A 78 53.27 -11.32 -16.69
CA TYR A 78 51.97 -11.47 -16.01
C TYR A 78 51.42 -12.88 -16.24
N SER A 79 51.92 -13.81 -15.43
CA SER A 79 51.30 -15.12 -15.18
C SER A 79 50.29 -15.00 -14.04
N MET A 80 49.09 -15.54 -14.28
CA MET A 80 48.17 -16.12 -13.30
C MET A 80 48.02 -15.44 -11.91
N ALA A 81 47.11 -14.48 -11.82
CA ALA A 81 46.47 -14.12 -10.54
C ALA A 81 45.00 -13.69 -10.66
N ALA A 82 44.29 -14.15 -11.71
CA ALA A 82 42.86 -13.91 -11.90
C ALA A 82 41.97 -15.13 -11.58
N GLY A 83 42.56 -16.25 -11.15
CA GLY A 83 41.86 -17.52 -10.97
C GLY A 83 41.10 -17.66 -9.65
N SER A 84 41.44 -16.92 -8.59
CA SER A 84 40.91 -17.21 -7.23
C SER A 84 39.72 -16.35 -6.79
N ALA A 85 39.36 -15.30 -7.52
CA ALA A 85 38.29 -14.38 -7.13
C ALA A 85 36.92 -14.73 -7.74
N ILE A 86 36.87 -15.66 -8.70
CA ILE A 86 35.64 -16.06 -9.42
C ILE A 86 34.98 -17.30 -8.79
N ASP A 87 35.68 -18.03 -7.91
CA ASP A 87 35.19 -19.31 -7.36
C ASP A 87 34.19 -19.17 -6.19
N ASN A 88 33.92 -17.95 -5.70
CA ASN A 88 33.00 -17.70 -4.58
C ASN A 88 31.60 -17.24 -5.04
N ILE A 89 31.01 -17.89 -6.05
CA ILE A 89 29.62 -17.63 -6.46
C ILE A 89 28.67 -18.57 -5.69
N GLU A 90 28.37 -18.23 -4.43
CA GLU A 90 27.42 -18.92 -3.55
C GLU A 90 25.92 -18.67 -3.87
N GLU A 91 25.55 -18.51 -5.15
CA GLU A 91 24.23 -17.95 -5.49
C GLU A 91 23.19 -18.95 -6.01
N LEU A 92 23.52 -20.10 -6.62
CA LEU A 92 22.48 -21.07 -7.05
C LEU A 92 22.13 -22.05 -5.91
N ARG A 93 20.90 -22.04 -5.37
CA ARG A 93 20.48 -22.87 -4.21
C ARG A 93 19.20 -23.63 -4.48
N PHE A 94 19.20 -24.95 -4.29
CA PHE A 94 18.01 -25.81 -4.48
C PHE A 94 17.08 -25.79 -3.25
N ILE A 95 17.66 -25.61 -2.07
CA ILE A 95 16.96 -25.63 -0.78
C ILE A 95 17.31 -24.34 -0.04
N GLY A 96 16.27 -23.60 0.37
CA GLY A 96 16.42 -22.31 1.04
C GLY A 96 16.96 -22.46 2.46
N ILE A 97 18.27 -22.28 2.63
CA ILE A 97 18.85 -21.95 3.94
C ILE A 97 18.86 -20.43 4.04
N MET A 98 17.91 -19.83 4.76
CA MET A 98 18.14 -18.61 5.54
C MET A 98 16.99 -18.31 6.51
N GLY A 99 17.32 -18.44 7.80
CA GLY A 99 16.51 -18.04 8.94
C GLY A 99 16.94 -18.77 10.21
N ASN A 100 18.08 -18.40 10.81
CA ASN A 100 18.62 -18.84 12.12
C ASN A 100 18.55 -20.33 12.53
N GLY A 101 18.21 -21.23 11.62
CA GLY A 101 18.19 -22.67 11.78
C GLY A 101 18.19 -23.28 10.38
N GLY A 102 19.36 -23.71 9.90
CA GLY A 102 19.46 -24.43 8.63
C GLY A 102 18.59 -25.67 8.67
N MET A 103 18.04 -26.07 7.51
CA MET A 103 17.40 -27.38 7.42
C MET A 103 18.50 -28.44 7.52
N GLU A 104 18.71 -28.98 8.71
CA GLU A 104 19.63 -30.08 8.94
C GLU A 104 19.06 -31.37 8.35
N TRP A 105 19.93 -32.30 7.93
CA TRP A 105 19.53 -33.63 7.48
C TRP A 105 18.57 -34.31 8.47
N LYS A 106 18.76 -34.08 9.78
CA LYS A 106 17.86 -34.57 10.85
C LYS A 106 16.39 -34.23 10.62
N ASN A 107 16.09 -33.01 10.16
CA ASN A 107 14.71 -32.59 9.90
C ASN A 107 14.10 -33.31 8.70
N VAL A 108 14.92 -33.66 7.71
CA VAL A 108 14.51 -34.43 6.51
C VAL A 108 14.32 -35.90 6.89
N GLU A 109 15.24 -36.43 7.68
CA GLU A 109 15.22 -37.78 8.21
C GLU A 109 13.98 -38.04 9.09
N GLU A 110 13.61 -37.11 9.97
CA GLU A 110 12.37 -37.18 10.76
C GLU A 110 11.13 -37.25 9.85
N ARG A 111 11.06 -36.41 8.81
CA ARG A 111 9.95 -36.43 7.85
C ARG A 111 9.95 -37.72 7.03
N PHE A 112 11.12 -38.26 6.68
CA PHE A 112 11.22 -39.56 6.02
C PHE A 112 10.62 -40.66 6.88
N ASN A 113 10.99 -40.72 8.16
CA ASN A 113 10.49 -41.73 9.08
C ASN A 113 8.96 -41.63 9.30
N GLN A 114 8.37 -40.43 9.19
CA GLN A 114 6.91 -40.23 9.27
C GLN A 114 6.16 -40.68 8.01
N LEU A 115 6.79 -40.58 6.84
CA LEU A 115 6.17 -40.87 5.54
C LEU A 115 6.50 -42.29 5.03
N ALA A 116 7.53 -42.92 5.58
CA ALA A 116 7.98 -44.23 5.14
C ALA A 116 7.06 -45.35 5.66
N PHE A 117 6.92 -46.40 4.86
CA PHE A 117 6.20 -47.61 5.19
C PHE A 117 7.08 -48.83 4.93
N THR A 118 6.81 -49.93 5.64
CA THR A 118 7.46 -51.22 5.43
C THR A 118 6.52 -52.13 4.64
N GLN A 119 6.97 -52.66 3.48
CA GLN A 119 6.26 -53.74 2.80
C GLN A 119 6.50 -55.06 3.54
N ASN A 120 5.52 -55.97 3.51
CA ASN A 120 5.53 -57.29 4.18
C ASN A 120 6.63 -58.27 3.69
N SER A 121 7.65 -57.81 2.96
CA SER A 121 8.70 -58.68 2.37
C SER A 121 10.07 -58.01 2.20
N GLY A 122 10.34 -56.84 2.80
CA GLY A 122 11.63 -56.15 2.69
C GLY A 122 12.11 -55.54 4.02
N PRO A 123 13.42 -55.52 4.31
CA PRO A 123 13.96 -55.05 5.59
C PRO A 123 14.08 -53.52 5.71
N GLU A 124 13.88 -52.75 4.64
CA GLU A 124 14.11 -51.30 4.64
C GLU A 124 12.81 -50.48 4.56
N PRO A 125 12.71 -49.36 5.31
CA PRO A 125 11.61 -48.40 5.19
C PRO A 125 11.65 -47.70 3.83
N LEU A 126 10.51 -47.70 3.13
CA LEU A 126 10.36 -47.17 1.78
C LEU A 126 9.41 -45.97 1.78
N MET A 127 9.75 -44.94 1.01
CA MET A 127 8.88 -43.78 0.76
C MET A 127 8.38 -43.79 -0.68
N LYS A 128 7.13 -43.35 -0.92
CA LYS A 128 6.62 -43.19 -2.28
C LYS A 128 7.29 -42.01 -2.98
N TRP A 129 7.49 -42.16 -4.30
CA TRP A 129 8.03 -41.09 -5.14
C TRP A 129 7.26 -39.76 -5.04
N SER A 130 5.93 -39.81 -4.90
CA SER A 130 5.07 -38.62 -4.73
C SER A 130 5.37 -37.79 -3.48
N ASP A 131 5.94 -38.43 -2.45
CA ASP A 131 6.11 -37.83 -1.13
C ASP A 131 7.49 -37.18 -0.97
N PHE A 132 8.36 -37.32 -1.98
CA PHE A 132 9.69 -36.72 -2.01
C PHE A 132 9.66 -35.21 -1.75
N GLY A 133 8.79 -34.48 -2.47
CA GLY A 133 8.63 -33.04 -2.29
C GLY A 133 8.24 -32.65 -0.87
N ILE A 134 7.42 -33.45 -0.19
CA ILE A 134 7.04 -33.21 1.21
C ILE A 134 8.25 -33.42 2.13
N CYS A 135 9.02 -34.49 1.89
CA CYS A 135 10.18 -34.84 2.70
C CYS A 135 11.30 -33.77 2.67
N ILE A 136 11.59 -33.20 1.50
CA ILE A 136 12.61 -32.14 1.37
C ILE A 136 12.06 -30.72 1.65
N GLY A 137 10.79 -30.60 2.06
CA GLY A 137 10.17 -29.31 2.40
C GLY A 137 9.72 -28.48 1.19
N MET A 138 9.61 -29.09 0.01
CA MET A 138 9.12 -28.51 -1.25
C MET A 138 7.63 -28.81 -1.52
N GLN A 139 6.84 -29.02 -0.47
CA GLN A 139 5.41 -29.33 -0.53
C GLN A 139 4.54 -28.31 -1.28
N GLN A 140 5.04 -27.08 -1.49
CA GLN A 140 4.33 -26.03 -2.22
C GLN A 140 4.57 -26.06 -3.75
N SER A 141 5.50 -26.90 -4.23
CA SER A 141 5.87 -27.03 -5.64
C SER A 141 6.18 -28.50 -6.00
N PRO A 142 5.18 -29.39 -5.95
CA PRO A 142 5.40 -30.83 -6.15
C PRO A 142 5.88 -31.17 -7.56
N GLU A 143 5.45 -30.44 -8.59
CA GLU A 143 5.87 -30.66 -9.98
C GLU A 143 7.37 -30.39 -10.15
N PHE A 144 7.87 -29.31 -9.54
CA PHE A 144 9.31 -29.00 -9.54
C PHE A 144 10.11 -30.04 -8.73
N ALA A 145 9.58 -30.50 -7.60
CA ALA A 145 10.22 -31.53 -6.79
C ALA A 145 10.34 -32.86 -7.54
N ASN A 146 9.33 -33.21 -8.34
CA ASN A 146 9.35 -34.40 -9.20
C ASN A 146 10.39 -34.29 -10.32
N GLU A 147 10.50 -33.13 -10.96
CA GLU A 147 11.50 -32.87 -12.00
C GLU A 147 12.93 -32.83 -11.43
N LEU A 148 13.11 -32.27 -10.23
CA LEU A 148 14.38 -32.32 -9.50
C LEU A 148 14.75 -33.77 -9.16
N LEU A 149 13.80 -34.57 -8.70
CA LEU A 149 14.06 -35.99 -8.41
C LEU A 149 14.39 -36.79 -9.67
N ARG A 150 13.75 -36.47 -10.80
CA ARG A 150 14.08 -37.04 -12.12
C ARG A 150 15.54 -36.75 -12.46
N ALA A 151 15.95 -35.48 -12.40
CA ALA A 151 17.33 -35.07 -12.68
C ALA A 151 18.34 -35.73 -11.74
N LEU A 152 18.02 -35.86 -10.44
CA LEU A 152 18.89 -36.51 -9.46
C LEU A 152 19.04 -38.03 -9.68
N ARG A 153 17.99 -38.69 -10.19
CA ARG A 153 17.99 -40.13 -10.51
C ARG A 153 18.68 -40.44 -11.84
N GLY A 154 18.61 -39.53 -12.81
CA GLY A 154 19.11 -39.74 -14.17
C GLY A 154 18.42 -40.91 -14.86
N THR A 155 19.14 -41.63 -15.73
CA THR A 155 18.64 -42.78 -16.51
C THR A 155 18.51 -44.09 -15.72
N ARG A 156 18.64 -44.07 -14.38
CA ARG A 156 18.53 -45.28 -13.54
C ARG A 156 17.08 -45.72 -13.36
N ASP A 157 16.87 -47.04 -13.21
CA ASP A 157 15.56 -47.72 -13.10
C ASP A 157 14.47 -46.91 -12.38
N TRP A 158 13.30 -46.79 -13.02
CA TRP A 158 12.10 -46.13 -12.50
C TRP A 158 11.48 -46.90 -11.32
N LYS A 159 12.16 -46.92 -10.17
CA LYS A 159 11.61 -47.45 -8.91
C LYS A 159 10.61 -46.45 -8.34
N PHE A 160 9.36 -46.88 -8.12
CA PHE A 160 8.31 -46.03 -7.51
C PHE A 160 8.57 -45.67 -6.04
N HIS A 161 9.60 -46.23 -5.43
CA HIS A 161 9.96 -46.05 -4.03
C HIS A 161 11.37 -45.47 -3.88
N ILE A 162 11.60 -44.75 -2.79
CA ILE A 162 12.89 -44.14 -2.41
C ILE A 162 13.32 -44.73 -1.07
N THR A 163 14.54 -45.27 -0.99
CA THR A 163 15.11 -45.71 0.29
C THR A 163 15.72 -44.53 1.05
N LYS A 164 15.91 -44.70 2.36
CA LYS A 164 16.55 -43.68 3.20
C LYS A 164 17.97 -43.33 2.73
N CYS A 165 18.71 -44.35 2.28
CA CYS A 165 20.08 -44.19 1.78
C CYS A 165 20.11 -43.42 0.44
N GLU A 166 19.18 -43.74 -0.46
CA GLU A 166 19.01 -43.00 -1.72
C GLU A 166 18.66 -41.53 -1.45
N LEU A 167 17.73 -41.27 -0.53
CA LEU A 167 17.36 -39.90 -0.14
C LEU A 167 18.55 -39.13 0.44
N HIS A 168 19.38 -39.77 1.28
CA HIS A 168 20.60 -39.16 1.82
C HIS A 168 21.60 -38.81 0.72
N CYS A 169 21.79 -39.69 -0.26
CA CYS A 169 22.64 -39.40 -1.42
C CYS A 169 22.12 -38.21 -2.23
N PHE A 170 20.80 -38.15 -2.48
CA PHE A 170 20.18 -37.00 -3.15
C PHE A 170 20.37 -35.71 -2.35
N TRP A 171 20.20 -35.76 -1.03
CA TRP A 171 20.43 -34.64 -0.13
C TRP A 171 21.86 -34.11 -0.21
N CYS A 172 22.87 -34.99 -0.08
CA CYS A 172 24.27 -34.60 -0.20
C CYS A 172 24.60 -33.94 -1.54
N ARG A 173 24.02 -34.45 -2.64
CA ARG A 173 24.24 -33.89 -3.98
C ARG A 173 23.58 -32.52 -4.18
N MET A 174 22.40 -32.28 -3.60
CA MET A 174 21.74 -30.97 -3.63
C MET A 174 22.44 -29.91 -2.77
N MET A 175 23.09 -30.36 -1.68
CA MET A 175 23.76 -29.50 -0.71
C MET A 175 25.26 -29.28 -1.00
N ASP A 176 25.78 -29.85 -2.09
CA ASP A 176 27.15 -29.62 -2.53
C ASP A 176 27.40 -28.11 -2.78
N PRO A 177 28.42 -27.50 -2.15
CA PRO A 177 28.74 -26.09 -2.36
C PRO A 177 29.23 -25.80 -3.79
N SER A 178 29.68 -26.82 -4.54
CA SER A 178 30.19 -26.67 -5.91
C SER A 178 29.15 -26.08 -6.85
N PHE A 179 29.49 -24.94 -7.46
CA PHE A 179 28.67 -24.31 -8.50
C PHE A 179 28.46 -25.23 -9.70
N ASP A 180 29.50 -25.95 -10.11
CA ASP A 180 29.49 -26.86 -11.25
C ASP A 180 28.55 -28.05 -11.01
N SER A 181 28.54 -28.61 -9.79
CA SER A 181 27.60 -29.68 -9.41
C SER A 181 26.15 -29.21 -9.49
N ARG A 182 25.87 -27.98 -9.02
CA ARG A 182 24.51 -27.41 -9.00
C ARG A 182 24.01 -27.02 -10.38
N ILE A 183 24.86 -26.43 -11.21
CA ILE A 183 24.52 -26.16 -12.61
C ILE A 183 24.27 -27.46 -13.36
N ARG A 184 25.05 -28.51 -13.11
CA ARG A 184 24.83 -29.80 -13.77
C ARG A 184 23.45 -30.38 -13.42
N ILE A 185 23.06 -30.36 -12.14
CA ILE A 185 21.71 -30.78 -11.75
C ILE A 185 20.65 -29.93 -12.46
N PHE A 186 20.88 -28.62 -12.58
CA PHE A 186 19.94 -27.73 -13.27
C PHE A 186 19.87 -27.96 -14.78
N PHE A 187 21.01 -28.27 -15.41
CA PHE A 187 21.09 -28.69 -16.81
C PHE A 187 20.31 -29.98 -17.02
N ASP A 188 20.52 -31.00 -16.17
CA ASP A 188 19.81 -32.28 -16.19
C ASP A 188 18.28 -32.11 -15.92
N MET A 189 17.86 -31.00 -15.30
CA MET A 189 16.44 -30.66 -15.16
C MET A 189 15.85 -30.06 -16.45
N CYS A 190 16.64 -29.30 -17.21
CA CYS A 190 16.24 -28.73 -18.49
C CYS A 190 16.24 -29.78 -19.61
N ASP A 191 17.25 -30.66 -19.61
CA ASP A 191 17.42 -31.80 -20.51
C ASP A 191 16.40 -32.90 -20.13
N ARG A 192 15.41 -33.14 -20.99
CA ARG A 192 14.32 -34.08 -20.67
C ARG A 192 14.62 -35.49 -21.12
N ASP A 193 15.33 -35.65 -22.23
CA ASP A 193 15.72 -36.96 -22.78
C ASP A 193 17.11 -37.43 -22.28
N MET A 194 17.81 -36.59 -21.52
CA MET A 194 19.11 -36.84 -20.90
C MET A 194 20.20 -37.12 -21.94
N ASP A 195 20.08 -36.54 -23.14
CA ASP A 195 21.03 -36.73 -24.24
C ASP A 195 22.28 -35.81 -24.12
N GLY A 196 22.30 -34.94 -23.12
CA GLY A 196 23.38 -33.99 -22.86
C GLY A 196 23.28 -32.70 -23.68
N ARG A 197 22.16 -32.47 -24.36
CA ARG A 197 21.89 -31.33 -25.23
C ARG A 197 20.51 -30.74 -24.88
N ILE A 198 20.43 -29.42 -24.82
CA ILE A 198 19.15 -28.75 -24.55
C ILE A 198 18.65 -28.10 -25.82
N THR A 199 17.51 -28.58 -26.33
CA THR A 199 16.83 -28.03 -27.49
C THR A 199 15.96 -26.82 -27.14
N LYS A 200 15.61 -26.01 -28.15
CA LYS A 200 14.65 -24.89 -28.00
C LYS A 200 13.31 -25.33 -27.38
N MET A 201 12.83 -26.52 -27.74
CA MET A 201 11.55 -27.04 -27.25
C MET A 201 11.61 -27.41 -25.77
N GLU A 202 12.73 -27.95 -25.31
CA GLU A 202 12.94 -28.26 -23.89
C GLU A 202 13.04 -27.00 -23.06
N ILE A 203 13.76 -25.97 -23.53
CA ILE A 203 13.80 -24.66 -22.88
C ILE A 203 12.40 -24.09 -22.75
N LYS A 204 11.61 -24.11 -23.82
CA LYS A 204 10.21 -23.64 -23.81
C LYS A 204 9.40 -24.37 -22.73
N GLN A 205 9.55 -25.69 -22.62
CA GLN A 205 8.85 -26.50 -21.61
C GLN A 205 9.32 -26.18 -20.19
N THR A 206 10.63 -26.04 -19.96
CA THR A 206 11.18 -25.67 -18.64
C THR A 206 10.75 -24.28 -18.22
N ILE A 207 10.68 -23.32 -19.16
CA ILE A 207 10.16 -21.98 -18.90
C ILE A 207 8.70 -22.05 -18.46
N LEU A 208 7.85 -22.80 -19.19
CA LEU A 208 6.44 -22.95 -18.85
C LEU A 208 6.24 -23.62 -17.48
N LEU A 209 7.04 -24.63 -17.16
CA LEU A 209 7.03 -25.27 -15.84
C LEU A 209 7.50 -24.32 -14.73
N SER A 210 8.55 -23.54 -14.98
CA SER A 210 9.07 -22.55 -14.03
C SER A 210 8.07 -21.40 -13.82
N ALA A 211 7.32 -21.03 -14.85
CA ALA A 211 6.27 -20.04 -14.76
C ALA A 211 5.05 -20.56 -13.99
N SER A 212 4.59 -21.78 -14.29
CA SER A 212 3.41 -22.39 -13.66
C SER A 212 3.61 -22.63 -12.16
N THR A 213 4.76 -23.16 -11.77
CA THR A 213 5.15 -23.37 -10.36
C THR A 213 5.18 -22.07 -9.56
N LYS A 214 5.36 -20.93 -10.23
CA LYS A 214 5.40 -19.59 -9.63
C LYS A 214 4.12 -18.77 -9.77
N LYS A 215 3.09 -19.33 -10.41
CA LYS A 215 1.87 -18.62 -10.75
C LYS A 215 2.14 -17.37 -11.60
N LEU A 216 3.18 -17.41 -12.44
CA LEU A 216 3.43 -16.41 -13.47
C LEU A 216 2.53 -16.74 -14.67
N SER A 217 1.85 -15.74 -15.19
CA SER A 217 1.00 -15.90 -16.37
C SER A 217 1.86 -15.71 -17.61
N LEU A 218 2.32 -16.81 -18.20
CA LEU A 218 3.10 -16.82 -19.44
C LEU A 218 2.32 -17.55 -20.54
N THR A 219 2.17 -16.95 -21.71
CA THR A 219 1.59 -17.61 -22.87
C THR A 219 2.59 -18.53 -23.55
N HIS A 220 2.10 -19.49 -24.35
CA HIS A 220 2.97 -20.37 -25.14
C HIS A 220 3.81 -19.62 -26.17
N GLU A 221 3.28 -18.52 -26.72
CA GLU A 221 3.96 -17.65 -27.69
C GLU A 221 5.09 -16.87 -27.02
N GLU A 222 4.84 -16.28 -25.85
CA GLU A 222 5.87 -15.60 -25.05
C GLU A 222 6.99 -16.57 -24.64
N ALA A 223 6.63 -17.77 -24.15
CA ALA A 223 7.60 -18.80 -23.79
C ALA A 223 8.51 -19.18 -24.99
N GLU A 224 7.95 -19.22 -26.19
CA GLU A 224 8.71 -19.50 -27.41
C GLU A 224 9.63 -18.35 -27.82
N CYS A 225 9.17 -17.11 -27.66
CA CYS A 225 10.00 -15.93 -27.85
C CYS A 225 11.20 -15.92 -26.89
N TYR A 226 10.99 -16.24 -25.61
CA TYR A 226 12.07 -16.32 -24.63
C TYR A 226 13.01 -17.50 -24.89
N ALA A 227 12.50 -18.66 -25.29
CA ALA A 227 13.35 -19.76 -25.70
C ALA A 227 14.23 -19.37 -26.88
N THR A 228 13.67 -18.66 -27.87
CA THR A 228 14.43 -18.13 -29.02
C THR A 228 15.50 -17.13 -28.58
N LEU A 229 15.20 -16.25 -27.62
CA LEU A 229 16.17 -15.31 -27.07
C LEU A 229 17.34 -16.02 -26.36
N ILE A 230 17.08 -17.10 -25.63
CA ILE A 230 18.15 -17.89 -24.99
C ILE A 230 19.00 -18.59 -26.05
N MET A 231 18.38 -19.19 -27.07
CA MET A 231 19.10 -19.82 -28.18
C MET A 231 19.97 -18.81 -28.92
N GLU A 232 19.45 -17.62 -29.24
CA GLU A 232 20.20 -16.55 -29.92
C GLU A 232 21.45 -16.11 -29.15
N VAL A 233 21.42 -16.18 -27.81
CA VAL A 233 22.54 -15.78 -26.94
C VAL A 233 23.55 -16.92 -26.73
N LEU A 234 23.11 -18.18 -26.69
CA LEU A 234 23.94 -19.31 -26.29
C LEU A 234 24.35 -20.24 -27.42
N ASP A 235 23.52 -20.36 -28.45
CA ASP A 235 23.78 -21.15 -29.65
C ASP A 235 24.40 -20.24 -30.73
N THR A 236 25.62 -19.78 -30.46
CA THR A 236 26.36 -18.88 -31.36
C THR A 236 26.68 -19.50 -32.72
N GLU A 237 26.68 -20.83 -32.79
CA GLU A 237 26.97 -21.61 -34.00
C GLU A 237 25.71 -22.08 -34.74
N ASN A 238 24.52 -21.76 -34.20
CA ASN A 238 23.21 -22.05 -34.78
C ASN A 238 22.97 -23.56 -35.01
N LEU A 239 23.46 -24.38 -34.08
CA LEU A 239 23.41 -25.85 -34.10
C LEU A 239 22.02 -26.40 -33.71
N GLY A 240 21.15 -25.57 -33.12
CA GLY A 240 19.80 -25.92 -32.68
C GLY A 240 19.72 -26.53 -31.28
N TYR A 241 20.84 -26.65 -30.58
CA TYR A 241 20.94 -27.17 -29.22
C TYR A 241 22.02 -26.46 -28.39
N ILE A 242 21.90 -26.52 -27.06
CA ILE A 242 22.83 -25.93 -26.10
C ILE A 242 23.50 -27.03 -25.28
N GLU A 243 24.83 -27.02 -25.24
CA GLU A 243 25.63 -27.92 -24.40
C GLU A 243 25.90 -27.33 -23.00
N LEU A 244 26.32 -28.17 -22.05
CA LEU A 244 26.60 -27.76 -20.67
C LEU A 244 27.61 -26.61 -20.56
N SER A 245 28.61 -26.55 -21.45
CA SER A 245 29.63 -25.49 -21.49
C SER A 245 29.03 -24.12 -21.85
N GLN A 246 28.17 -24.08 -22.86
CA GLN A 246 27.42 -22.89 -23.30
C GLN A 246 26.40 -22.48 -22.23
N PHE A 247 25.68 -23.45 -21.65
CA PHE A 247 24.72 -23.21 -20.58
C PHE A 247 25.38 -22.62 -19.32
N LYS A 248 26.59 -23.07 -18.96
CA LYS A 248 27.40 -22.46 -17.88
C LYS A 248 27.71 -20.99 -18.15
N THR A 249 27.94 -20.63 -19.42
CA THR A 249 28.25 -19.25 -19.81
C THR A 249 27.07 -18.31 -19.55
N LEU A 250 25.83 -18.76 -19.80
CA LEU A 250 24.62 -17.99 -19.44
C LEU A 250 24.63 -17.56 -17.98
N PHE A 251 24.86 -18.52 -17.09
CA PHE A 251 24.82 -18.29 -15.65
C PHE A 251 26.06 -17.54 -15.15
N LYS A 252 27.24 -17.71 -15.75
CA LYS A 252 28.41 -16.87 -15.43
C LYS A 252 28.19 -15.40 -15.80
N VAL A 253 27.60 -15.12 -16.97
CA VAL A 253 27.26 -13.75 -17.39
C VAL A 253 26.15 -13.17 -16.52
N TYR A 254 25.13 -13.96 -16.20
CA TYR A 254 24.05 -13.57 -15.29
C TYR A 254 24.55 -13.28 -13.86
N LEU A 255 25.34 -14.18 -13.27
CA LEU A 255 25.86 -14.07 -11.90
C LEU A 255 26.91 -12.97 -11.77
N SER A 256 27.68 -12.68 -12.82
CA SER A 256 28.60 -11.53 -12.81
C SER A 256 27.85 -10.19 -12.85
N ARG A 257 26.75 -10.07 -13.61
CA ARG A 257 25.87 -8.88 -13.58
C ARG A 257 25.08 -8.77 -12.27
N GLY A 258 24.57 -9.90 -11.78
CA GLY A 258 23.97 -10.04 -10.46
C GLY A 258 24.93 -9.58 -9.38
N SER A 259 26.22 -9.95 -9.45
CA SER A 259 27.28 -9.51 -8.55
C SER A 259 27.69 -8.05 -8.73
N ILE A 260 27.49 -7.39 -9.87
CA ILE A 260 27.73 -5.93 -9.99
C ILE A 260 26.60 -5.13 -9.32
N GLN A 261 25.36 -5.61 -9.42
CA GLN A 261 24.20 -4.98 -8.78
C GLN A 261 24.08 -5.38 -7.30
N ASN A 262 24.46 -6.62 -6.96
CA ASN A 262 24.61 -7.13 -5.61
C ASN A 262 25.90 -6.67 -4.95
N ASN A 263 27.04 -6.40 -5.59
CA ASN A 263 28.19 -5.79 -4.89
C ASN A 263 27.92 -4.33 -4.47
N GLN A 264 26.83 -3.71 -4.93
CA GLN A 264 26.28 -2.51 -4.29
C GLN A 264 25.36 -2.81 -3.07
N LEU A 265 24.88 -4.05 -2.92
CA LEU A 265 23.88 -4.56 -1.96
C LEU A 265 24.39 -5.62 -0.96
N SER A 266 25.54 -6.23 -1.22
CA SER A 266 26.31 -7.24 -0.48
C SER A 266 27.74 -6.73 -0.38
N ILE A 267 27.89 -5.49 0.08
CA ILE A 267 29.12 -5.12 0.77
C ILE A 267 29.07 -5.91 2.07
N THR A 268 30.01 -6.84 2.18
CA THR A 268 30.45 -7.53 3.39
C THR A 268 30.15 -6.69 4.62
N HIS A 269 29.65 -7.31 5.69
CA HIS A 269 29.49 -6.71 7.01
C HIS A 269 30.77 -5.96 7.44
N SER A 270 30.93 -4.73 6.98
CA SER A 270 31.87 -3.78 7.53
C SER A 270 31.23 -3.36 8.85
N PRO A 271 31.90 -3.56 9.99
CA PRO A 271 31.40 -3.04 11.25
C PRO A 271 31.17 -1.55 11.00
N TYR A 272 29.93 -1.10 11.23
CA TYR A 272 29.53 0.29 11.16
C TYR A 272 30.63 1.15 11.77
N HIS A 273 31.46 1.79 10.94
CA HIS A 273 32.42 2.75 11.43
C HIS A 273 31.57 3.94 11.89
N ASN A 274 31.56 4.17 13.20
CA ASN A 274 31.07 5.43 13.74
C ASN A 274 31.84 6.53 13.00
N ASP A 275 31.14 7.33 12.19
CA ASP A 275 31.74 8.50 11.56
C ASP A 275 32.29 9.39 12.71
N PRO A 276 33.58 9.77 12.72
CA PRO A 276 34.18 10.50 13.84
C PRO A 276 33.65 11.94 14.01
N PHE A 277 32.77 12.39 13.10
CA PHE A 277 32.28 13.75 13.02
C PHE A 277 30.75 13.80 13.07
N GLN A 278 30.15 13.50 14.23
CA GLN A 278 29.00 14.21 14.85
C GLN A 278 28.30 13.34 15.89
N GLU A 279 27.81 13.99 16.95
CA GLU A 279 27.12 13.31 18.05
C GLU A 279 25.85 12.60 17.57
N PRO A 280 25.65 11.31 17.91
CA PRO A 280 24.43 10.61 17.61
C PRO A 280 23.25 11.30 18.30
N LEU A 281 22.28 11.77 17.51
CA LEU A 281 21.08 12.42 18.04
C LEU A 281 20.40 11.50 19.05
N SER A 282 20.17 11.98 20.27
CA SER A 282 19.59 11.15 21.31
C SER A 282 18.23 10.60 20.85
N LYS A 283 17.93 9.34 21.21
CA LYS A 283 16.61 8.74 20.90
C LYS A 283 15.46 9.63 21.38
N ALA A 284 15.63 10.27 22.53
CA ALA A 284 14.68 11.21 23.09
C ALA A 284 14.46 12.42 22.18
N GLU A 285 15.51 13.00 21.59
CA GLU A 285 15.39 14.11 20.66
C GLU A 285 14.67 13.70 19.36
N VAL A 286 15.00 12.54 18.80
CA VAL A 286 14.32 12.03 17.59
C VAL A 286 12.83 11.79 17.86
N LEU A 287 12.50 11.19 19.01
CA LEU A 287 11.10 10.97 19.42
C LEU A 287 10.37 12.28 19.69
N PHE A 288 10.99 13.22 20.42
CA PHE A 288 10.42 14.53 20.69
C PHE A 288 10.13 15.27 19.38
N ARG A 289 11.12 15.39 18.49
CA ARG A 289 10.91 16.06 17.19
C ARG A 289 9.87 15.37 16.31
N SER A 290 9.63 14.07 16.47
CA SER A 290 8.65 13.31 15.69
C SER A 290 7.22 13.44 16.24
N TYR A 291 7.06 13.48 17.56
CA TYR A 291 5.75 13.41 18.21
C TYR A 291 5.35 14.65 19.03
N TRP A 292 6.17 15.69 19.12
CA TRP A 292 5.87 16.87 19.95
C TRP A 292 4.53 17.53 19.60
N ARG A 293 4.16 17.61 18.32
CA ARG A 293 2.86 18.17 17.89
C ARG A 293 1.68 17.39 18.45
N ARG A 294 1.78 16.06 18.43
CA ARG A 294 0.76 15.17 19.01
C ARG A 294 0.70 15.34 20.51
N ALA A 295 1.86 15.32 21.17
CA ALA A 295 1.97 15.49 22.62
C ALA A 295 1.40 16.83 23.09
N TRP A 296 1.72 17.92 22.37
CA TRP A 296 1.22 19.27 22.66
C TRP A 296 -0.31 19.35 22.60
N ILE A 297 -0.92 18.83 21.53
CA ILE A 297 -2.38 18.85 21.36
C ILE A 297 -3.07 17.99 22.42
N VAL A 298 -2.52 16.82 22.74
CA VAL A 298 -3.05 15.95 23.80
C VAL A 298 -2.94 16.63 25.16
N LEU A 299 -1.80 17.26 25.47
CA LEU A 299 -1.60 17.98 26.73
C LEU A 299 -2.57 19.16 26.87
N LEU A 300 -2.73 19.96 25.81
CA LEU A 300 -3.67 21.07 25.78
C LEU A 300 -5.10 20.59 26.03
N TRP A 301 -5.53 19.54 25.31
CA TRP A 301 -6.85 18.94 25.46
C TRP A 301 -7.09 18.41 26.88
N LEU A 302 -6.13 17.68 27.47
CA LEU A 302 -6.23 17.18 28.84
C LEU A 302 -6.29 18.32 29.86
N THR A 303 -5.52 19.39 29.65
CA THR A 303 -5.53 20.56 30.52
C THR A 303 -6.88 21.26 30.51
N VAL A 304 -7.51 21.42 29.33
CA VAL A 304 -8.85 21.98 29.20
C VAL A 304 -9.89 21.07 29.87
N CYS A 305 -9.83 19.75 29.66
CA CYS A 305 -10.74 18.81 30.33
C CYS A 305 -10.61 18.88 31.86
N PHE A 306 -9.38 18.90 32.37
CA PHE A 306 -9.14 19.01 33.82
C PHE A 306 -9.64 20.33 34.39
N ALA A 307 -9.36 21.45 33.72
CA ALA A 307 -9.83 22.77 34.14
C ALA A 307 -11.36 22.87 34.16
N LEU A 308 -12.05 22.36 33.13
CA LEU A 308 -13.50 22.33 33.06
C LEU A 308 -14.11 21.43 34.15
N PHE A 309 -13.52 20.26 34.36
CA PHE A 309 -13.94 19.35 35.42
C PHE A 309 -13.80 20.02 36.80
N ALA A 310 -12.62 20.56 37.11
CA ALA A 310 -12.34 21.21 38.38
C ALA A 310 -13.23 22.43 38.61
N TRP A 311 -13.44 23.26 37.59
CA TRP A 311 -14.32 24.42 37.66
C TRP A 311 -15.76 24.03 38.03
N LYS A 312 -16.36 23.06 37.34
CA LYS A 312 -17.70 22.60 37.66
C LYS A 312 -17.79 21.84 38.97
N PHE A 313 -16.75 21.07 39.32
CA PHE A 313 -16.67 20.39 40.59
C PHE A 313 -16.73 21.39 41.76
N ILE A 314 -15.92 22.45 41.71
CA ILE A 314 -15.92 23.51 42.73
C ILE A 314 -17.26 24.27 42.73
N GLN A 315 -17.80 24.60 41.55
CA GLN A 315 -19.08 25.30 41.46
C GLN A 315 -20.22 24.53 42.15
N TYR A 316 -20.30 23.22 41.94
CA TYR A 316 -21.36 22.39 42.51
C TYR A 316 -21.11 21.99 43.96
N ARG A 317 -19.88 22.12 44.47
CA ARG A 317 -19.59 22.01 45.90
C ARG A 317 -20.23 23.13 46.73
N HIS A 318 -20.42 24.31 46.13
CA HIS A 318 -21.01 25.47 46.80
C HIS A 318 -22.53 25.63 46.56
N ARG A 319 -23.19 24.64 45.96
CA ARG A 319 -24.66 24.64 45.74
C ARG A 319 -25.37 23.94 46.89
N THR A 320 -26.59 24.35 47.22
CA THR A 320 -27.44 23.73 48.26
C THR A 320 -27.69 22.23 48.02
N ALA A 321 -27.79 21.80 46.74
CA ALA A 321 -27.90 20.39 46.37
C ALA A 321 -26.71 19.51 46.82
N PHE A 322 -25.56 20.11 47.14
CA PHE A 322 -24.41 19.40 47.69
C PHE A 322 -24.68 18.81 49.08
N GLU A 323 -25.57 19.40 49.88
CA GLU A 323 -25.85 18.94 51.24
C GLU A 323 -26.45 17.52 51.26
N ILE A 324 -27.21 17.16 50.21
CA ILE A 324 -27.80 15.83 50.05
C ILE A 324 -26.87 14.89 49.28
N MET A 325 -26.42 15.33 48.11
CA MET A 325 -25.75 14.44 47.15
C MET A 325 -24.23 14.37 47.39
N GLY A 326 -23.65 15.37 48.03
CA GLY A 326 -22.23 15.46 48.36
C GLY A 326 -21.32 15.46 47.14
N TYR A 327 -20.15 14.83 47.27
CA TYR A 327 -19.14 14.76 46.22
C TYR A 327 -19.59 14.02 44.95
N CYS A 328 -20.63 13.21 45.02
CA CYS A 328 -21.21 12.53 43.86
C CYS A 328 -21.78 13.54 42.86
N LEU A 329 -22.52 14.55 43.32
CA LEU A 329 -23.02 15.64 42.49
C LEU A 329 -21.88 16.40 41.79
N SER A 330 -20.85 16.77 42.56
CA SER A 330 -19.71 17.53 42.03
C SER A 330 -18.96 16.73 40.96
N THR A 331 -18.80 15.43 41.18
CA THR A 331 -18.16 14.50 40.23
C THR A 331 -19.00 14.32 38.97
N ALA A 332 -20.31 14.07 39.12
CA ALA A 332 -21.23 13.87 38.00
C ALA A 332 -21.34 15.12 37.12
N LYS A 333 -21.37 16.32 37.72
CA LYS A 333 -21.43 17.60 36.98
C LYS A 333 -20.08 18.00 36.38
N GLY A 334 -18.97 17.71 37.05
CA GLY A 334 -17.63 17.82 36.47
C GLY A 334 -17.48 16.95 35.22
N ALA A 335 -17.88 15.68 35.31
CA ALA A 335 -17.88 14.75 34.19
C ALA A 335 -18.81 15.23 33.05
N ALA A 336 -20.01 15.71 33.38
CA ALA A 336 -20.94 16.27 32.40
C ALA A 336 -20.33 17.43 31.59
N GLU A 337 -19.55 18.31 32.22
CA GLU A 337 -18.94 19.44 31.52
C GLU A 337 -17.86 18.98 30.54
N THR A 338 -17.04 18.01 30.94
CA THR A 338 -16.06 17.39 30.02
C THR A 338 -16.74 16.64 28.89
N LEU A 339 -17.90 16.03 29.12
CA LEU A 339 -18.71 15.40 28.08
C LEU A 339 -19.22 16.42 27.07
N LYS A 340 -19.79 17.55 27.51
CA LYS A 340 -20.25 18.62 26.58
C LYS A 340 -19.12 19.08 25.67
N PHE A 341 -17.94 19.33 26.25
CA PHE A 341 -16.77 19.74 25.48
C PHE A 341 -16.31 18.66 24.49
N ASN A 342 -16.21 17.40 24.89
CA ASN A 342 -15.79 16.32 24.00
C ASN A 342 -16.83 15.99 22.93
N MET A 343 -18.13 16.08 23.25
CA MET A 343 -19.22 15.98 22.27
C MET A 343 -19.15 17.14 21.28
N ALA A 344 -18.83 18.36 21.69
CA ALA A 344 -18.59 19.46 20.74
C ALA A 344 -17.36 19.20 19.85
N LEU A 345 -16.25 18.72 20.45
CA LEU A 345 -14.98 18.56 19.76
C LEU A 345 -14.95 17.39 18.77
N ILE A 346 -15.69 16.30 19.01
CA ILE A 346 -15.64 15.08 18.18
C ILE A 346 -16.08 15.29 16.72
N LEU A 347 -16.88 16.33 16.44
CA LEU A 347 -17.33 16.69 15.09
C LEU A 347 -16.25 17.39 14.26
N LEU A 348 -15.33 18.12 14.88
CA LEU A 348 -14.36 18.95 14.15
C LEU A 348 -13.36 18.11 13.33
N PRO A 349 -12.77 17.00 13.84
CA PRO A 349 -11.82 16.22 13.06
C PRO A 349 -12.43 15.52 11.84
N VAL A 350 -13.76 15.33 11.82
CA VAL A 350 -14.48 14.71 10.69
C VAL A 350 -15.00 15.72 9.67
N CYS A 351 -14.83 17.02 9.93
CA CYS A 351 -15.07 18.10 8.97
C CYS A 351 -13.90 18.18 7.96
N ARG A 352 -13.91 17.28 6.97
CA ARG A 352 -12.78 17.02 6.05
C ARG A 352 -12.45 18.22 5.16
N ASN A 353 -13.43 18.98 4.70
CA ASN A 353 -13.17 20.17 3.89
C ASN A 353 -12.48 21.23 4.76
N THR A 354 -13.01 21.45 5.95
CA THR A 354 -12.45 22.39 6.93
C THR A 354 -11.03 22.01 7.33
N VAL A 355 -10.79 20.73 7.65
CA VAL A 355 -9.46 20.19 7.97
C VAL A 355 -8.48 20.34 6.79
N THR A 356 -8.93 20.05 5.56
CA THR A 356 -8.10 20.20 4.36
C THR A 356 -7.74 21.67 4.12
N TRP A 357 -8.69 22.59 4.31
CA TRP A 357 -8.47 24.03 4.21
C TRP A 357 -7.50 24.53 5.28
N LEU A 358 -7.71 24.19 6.56
CA LEU A 358 -6.81 24.54 7.66
C LEU A 358 -5.39 24.01 7.45
N ARG A 359 -5.25 22.82 6.87
CA ARG A 359 -3.95 22.21 6.55
C ARG A 359 -3.16 23.01 5.51
N LYS A 360 -3.83 23.72 4.59
CA LYS A 360 -3.18 24.57 3.59
C LYS A 360 -2.45 25.75 4.23
N HIS A 361 -2.94 26.23 5.38
CA HIS A 361 -2.31 27.32 6.12
C HIS A 361 -1.05 26.84 6.85
N ARG A 362 0.11 27.31 6.39
CA ARG A 362 1.44 26.89 6.86
C ARG A 362 1.63 27.04 8.37
N TRP A 363 1.14 28.13 8.96
CA TRP A 363 1.26 28.41 10.40
C TRP A 363 0.49 27.37 11.22
N ILE A 364 -0.77 27.08 10.86
CA ILE A 364 -1.62 26.13 11.58
C ILE A 364 -1.08 24.70 11.43
N ASN A 365 -0.69 24.30 10.22
CA ASN A 365 -0.12 22.96 9.93
C ASN A 365 1.22 22.71 10.64
N SER A 366 1.93 23.77 11.04
CA SER A 366 3.16 23.65 11.82
C SER A 366 2.90 23.22 13.27
N ILE A 367 1.72 23.55 13.81
CA ILE A 367 1.37 23.31 15.22
C ILE A 367 0.44 22.08 15.33
N VAL A 368 -0.57 21.99 14.46
CA VAL A 368 -1.63 20.98 14.53
C VAL A 368 -1.33 19.81 13.57
N PRO A 369 -1.30 18.54 14.03
CA PRO A 369 -1.06 17.38 13.21
C PRO A 369 -2.35 16.91 12.49
N PHE A 370 -2.78 17.63 11.45
CA PHE A 370 -4.03 17.34 10.73
C PHE A 370 -4.10 15.94 10.08
N ASN A 371 -2.96 15.31 9.80
CA ASN A 371 -2.90 13.95 9.24
C ASN A 371 -3.45 12.87 10.21
N ASP A 372 -3.53 13.19 11.50
CA ASP A 372 -4.01 12.29 12.55
C ASP A 372 -5.43 12.65 13.00
N ASN A 373 -6.20 13.41 12.21
CA ASN A 373 -7.55 13.86 12.56
C ASN A 373 -8.49 12.69 12.94
N ILE A 374 -8.46 11.58 12.21
CA ILE A 374 -9.29 10.40 12.52
C ILE A 374 -8.81 9.67 13.78
N ASP A 375 -7.51 9.68 14.07
CA ASP A 375 -7.00 9.12 15.32
C ASP A 375 -7.33 10.03 16.52
N CYS A 376 -7.33 11.35 16.33
CA CYS A 376 -7.86 12.31 17.28
C CYS A 376 -9.36 12.10 17.56
N HIS A 377 -10.18 11.88 16.52
CA HIS A 377 -11.60 11.54 16.67
C HIS A 377 -11.80 10.28 17.53
N LYS A 378 -11.01 9.21 17.31
CA LYS A 378 -11.06 7.98 18.12
C LYS A 378 -10.64 8.22 19.57
N MET A 379 -9.63 9.06 19.80
CA MET A 379 -9.17 9.42 21.14
C MET A 379 -10.26 10.17 21.92
N ILE A 380 -10.90 11.17 21.29
CA ILE A 380 -12.02 11.92 21.89
C ILE A 380 -13.20 10.98 22.17
N ALA A 381 -13.49 10.06 21.25
CA ALA A 381 -14.52 9.04 21.46
C ALA A 381 -14.24 8.18 22.70
N GLY A 382 -12.98 7.78 22.94
CA GLY A 382 -12.58 7.08 24.17
C GLY A 382 -12.81 7.91 25.43
N ALA A 383 -12.54 9.21 25.39
CA ALA A 383 -12.81 10.10 26.52
C ALA A 383 -14.31 10.30 26.78
N ILE A 384 -15.14 10.29 25.73
CA ILE A 384 -16.60 10.33 25.87
C ILE A 384 -17.08 9.08 26.62
N VAL A 385 -16.55 7.90 26.33
CA VAL A 385 -16.90 6.66 27.07
C VAL A 385 -16.56 6.81 28.56
N ILE A 386 -15.36 7.29 28.89
CA ILE A 386 -14.95 7.54 30.28
C ILE A 386 -15.87 8.56 30.95
N GLY A 387 -16.17 9.66 30.27
CA GLY A 387 -17.07 10.70 30.76
C GLY A 387 -18.49 10.18 31.01
N VAL A 388 -19.03 9.34 30.12
CA VAL A 388 -20.38 8.74 30.26
C VAL A 388 -20.43 7.80 31.46
N ILE A 389 -19.40 6.97 31.65
CA ILE A 389 -19.31 6.08 32.83
C ILE A 389 -19.26 6.90 34.11
N LEU A 390 -18.42 7.95 34.16
CA LEU A 390 -18.31 8.79 35.35
C LEU A 390 -19.60 9.59 35.61
N HIS A 391 -20.19 10.19 34.58
CA HIS A 391 -21.41 11.00 34.71
C HIS A 391 -22.64 10.14 35.03
N GLY A 392 -22.97 9.19 34.16
CA GLY A 392 -24.15 8.34 34.29
C GLY A 392 -24.02 7.34 35.45
N GLY A 393 -22.83 6.77 35.65
CA GLY A 393 -22.56 5.85 36.76
C GLY A 393 -22.68 6.52 38.12
N THR A 394 -22.15 7.73 38.29
CA THR A 394 -22.29 8.48 39.55
C THR A 394 -23.76 8.88 39.80
N HIS A 395 -24.48 9.26 38.75
CA HIS A 395 -25.90 9.56 38.87
C HIS A 395 -26.72 8.35 39.33
N LEU A 396 -26.56 7.20 38.66
CA LEU A 396 -27.29 5.97 38.97
C LEU A 396 -26.90 5.34 40.31
N ALA A 397 -25.59 5.29 40.62
CA ALA A 397 -25.08 4.54 41.76
C ALA A 397 -24.98 5.35 43.06
N CYS A 398 -24.99 6.68 43.01
CA CYS A 398 -24.80 7.52 44.20
C CYS A 398 -25.84 8.62 44.34
N ASP A 399 -26.05 9.43 43.31
CA ASP A 399 -26.95 10.60 43.42
C ASP A 399 -28.41 10.20 43.61
N PHE A 400 -28.94 9.30 42.78
CA PHE A 400 -30.36 8.91 42.86
C PHE A 400 -30.71 8.16 44.14
N PRO A 401 -29.89 7.20 44.63
CA PRO A 401 -30.12 6.61 45.95
C PRO A 401 -30.13 7.66 47.07
N ARG A 402 -29.17 8.61 47.06
CA ARG A 402 -29.10 9.67 48.08
C ARG A 402 -30.31 10.61 48.06
N ILE A 403 -30.88 10.89 46.89
CA ILE A 403 -32.11 11.70 46.78
C ILE A 403 -33.32 10.90 47.31
N SER A 404 -33.43 9.62 46.96
CA SER A 404 -34.55 8.77 47.39
C SER A 404 -34.53 8.50 48.90
N GLU A 405 -33.35 8.45 49.52
CA GLU A 405 -33.16 8.11 50.94
C GLU A 405 -32.87 9.32 51.84
N SER A 406 -32.83 10.54 51.29
CA SER A 406 -32.53 11.75 52.08
C SER A 406 -33.61 12.08 53.11
N ASP A 407 -33.22 12.73 54.20
CA ASP A 407 -34.17 13.27 55.18
C ASP A 407 -35.14 14.26 54.52
N HIS A 408 -36.44 14.08 54.78
CA HIS A 408 -37.52 14.85 54.19
C HIS A 408 -37.40 16.36 54.47
N THR A 409 -36.86 16.74 55.63
CA THR A 409 -36.71 18.16 55.99
C THR A 409 -35.62 18.83 55.17
N LEU A 410 -34.47 18.16 55.04
CA LEU A 410 -33.33 18.61 54.22
C LEU A 410 -33.69 18.63 52.72
N PHE A 411 -34.39 17.61 52.24
CA PHE A 411 -34.91 17.55 50.86
C PHE A 411 -35.83 18.73 50.57
N ARG A 412 -36.79 19.00 51.46
CA ARG A 412 -37.78 20.09 51.32
C ARG A 412 -37.15 21.47 51.27
N GLN A 413 -36.06 21.69 52.01
CA GLN A 413 -35.37 22.98 52.07
C GLN A 413 -34.42 23.22 50.90
N THR A 414 -33.88 22.16 50.27
CA THR A 414 -32.78 22.30 49.30
C THR A 414 -33.19 22.13 47.85
N ILE A 415 -33.77 20.99 47.47
CA ILE A 415 -34.00 20.58 46.06
C ILE A 415 -35.47 20.29 45.72
N ALA A 416 -36.36 20.27 46.72
CA ALA A 416 -37.76 19.89 46.53
C ALA A 416 -38.55 20.77 45.54
N ALA A 417 -38.15 22.03 45.33
CA ALA A 417 -38.77 22.89 44.34
C ALA A 417 -38.70 22.30 42.92
N GLY A 418 -37.60 21.60 42.58
CA GLY A 418 -37.41 20.94 41.28
C GLY A 418 -38.23 19.66 41.10
N PHE A 419 -38.78 19.10 42.19
CA PHE A 419 -39.57 17.87 42.19
C PHE A 419 -41.04 18.10 42.61
N GLY A 420 -41.53 19.34 42.55
CA GLY A 420 -42.91 19.66 42.92
C GLY A 420 -43.23 19.42 44.39
N TYR A 421 -42.24 19.59 45.28
CA TYR A 421 -42.31 19.33 46.72
C TYR A 421 -42.64 17.89 47.12
N HIS A 422 -42.57 16.94 46.18
CA HIS A 422 -42.69 15.50 46.40
C HIS A 422 -41.29 14.87 46.36
N GLN A 423 -40.96 14.03 47.33
CA GLN A 423 -39.69 13.29 47.31
C GLN A 423 -39.86 12.02 46.46
N PRO A 424 -39.17 11.93 45.32
CA PRO A 424 -39.38 10.84 44.39
C PRO A 424 -38.71 9.54 44.88
N SER A 425 -39.35 8.41 44.59
CA SER A 425 -38.68 7.11 44.73
C SER A 425 -37.61 6.92 43.65
N TYR A 426 -36.66 6.01 43.86
CA TYR A 426 -35.65 5.68 42.85
C TYR A 426 -36.24 5.35 41.47
N ILE A 427 -37.37 4.61 41.41
CA ILE A 427 -38.05 4.28 40.16
C ILE A 427 -38.69 5.52 39.52
N GLU A 428 -39.28 6.41 40.32
CA GLU A 428 -39.82 7.68 39.81
C GLU A 428 -38.72 8.56 39.21
N ILE A 429 -37.52 8.58 39.82
CA ILE A 429 -36.35 9.28 39.28
C ILE A 429 -35.91 8.66 37.94
N LEU A 430 -35.92 7.32 37.81
CA LEU A 430 -35.57 6.66 36.55
C LEU A 430 -36.54 6.98 35.41
N CYS A 431 -37.81 7.22 35.72
CA CYS A 431 -38.85 7.59 34.75
C CYS A 431 -38.81 9.08 34.37
N THR A 432 -37.98 9.90 35.01
CA THR A 432 -37.80 11.30 34.62
C THR A 432 -37.24 11.41 33.20
N THR A 433 -37.59 12.49 32.51
CA THR A 433 -37.21 12.71 31.10
C THR A 433 -35.70 12.74 30.90
N GLU A 434 -34.96 13.23 31.89
CA GLU A 434 -33.51 13.40 31.89
C GLU A 434 -32.82 12.05 32.00
N VAL A 435 -33.31 11.17 32.87
CA VAL A 435 -32.76 9.82 33.03
C VAL A 435 -33.14 8.93 31.86
N ALA A 436 -34.40 8.97 31.41
CA ALA A 436 -34.86 8.21 30.25
C ALA A 436 -34.08 8.57 28.98
N THR A 437 -33.89 9.87 28.71
CA THR A 437 -33.05 10.34 27.58
C THR A 437 -31.58 9.96 27.75
N GLY A 438 -31.05 10.03 28.97
CA GLY A 438 -29.69 9.58 29.30
C GLY A 438 -29.47 8.10 28.99
N ILE A 439 -30.36 7.23 29.46
CA ILE A 439 -30.30 5.77 29.21
C ILE A 439 -30.43 5.48 27.71
N ALA A 440 -31.39 6.14 27.03
CA ALA A 440 -31.56 5.98 25.59
C ALA A 440 -30.29 6.36 24.81
N MET A 441 -29.64 7.48 25.16
CA MET A 441 -28.35 7.87 24.58
C MET A 441 -27.27 6.81 24.82
N VAL A 442 -27.13 6.31 26.05
CA VAL A 442 -26.13 5.27 26.38
C VAL A 442 -26.36 4.00 25.57
N ILE A 443 -27.61 3.56 25.37
CA ILE A 443 -27.93 2.38 24.55
C ILE A 443 -27.49 2.60 23.09
N LEU A 444 -27.89 3.72 22.49
CA LEU A 444 -27.55 4.05 21.11
C LEU A 444 -26.04 4.18 20.90
N MET A 445 -25.35 4.84 21.84
CA MET A 445 -23.90 4.97 21.82
C MET A 445 -23.24 3.60 21.99
N THR A 446 -23.72 2.73 22.88
CA THR A 446 -23.14 1.39 23.06
C THR A 446 -23.19 0.58 21.76
N ILE A 447 -24.31 0.66 21.02
CA ILE A 447 -24.46 0.03 19.70
C ILE A 447 -23.44 0.62 18.71
N ALA A 448 -23.42 1.96 18.57
CA ALA A 448 -22.56 2.65 17.61
C ALA A 448 -21.06 2.43 17.88
N PHE A 449 -20.63 2.52 19.14
CA PHE A 449 -19.24 2.32 19.55
C PHE A 449 -18.79 0.87 19.36
N SER A 450 -19.63 -0.10 19.72
CA SER A 450 -19.32 -1.53 19.55
C SER A 450 -19.09 -1.88 18.08
N LEU A 451 -20.01 -1.46 17.20
CA LEU A 451 -19.93 -1.70 15.76
C LEU A 451 -18.83 -0.88 15.07
N ALA A 452 -18.39 0.23 15.69
CA ALA A 452 -17.25 1.01 15.22
C ALA A 452 -15.89 0.41 15.57
N THR A 453 -15.79 -0.64 16.39
CA THR A 453 -14.49 -1.27 16.70
C THR A 453 -13.88 -2.01 15.48
N LYS A 454 -12.59 -2.35 15.54
CA LYS A 454 -11.87 -2.98 14.41
C LYS A 454 -12.43 -4.36 14.02
N TRP A 455 -13.01 -5.07 14.98
CA TRP A 455 -13.40 -6.47 14.81
C TRP A 455 -14.71 -6.60 13.99
N PRO A 456 -15.82 -5.89 14.31
CA PRO A 456 -17.05 -5.93 13.52
C PRO A 456 -16.95 -5.24 12.16
N ARG A 457 -15.99 -4.32 11.98
CA ARG A 457 -15.80 -3.60 10.72
C ARG A 457 -15.17 -4.46 9.62
N ARG A 458 -14.40 -5.49 9.98
CA ARG A 458 -13.77 -6.40 9.02
C ARG A 458 -14.66 -7.62 8.87
N GLN A 459 -15.21 -7.84 7.69
CA GLN A 459 -15.81 -9.14 7.34
C GLN A 459 -14.68 -10.18 7.27
N SER A 460 -14.35 -10.77 8.42
CA SER A 460 -13.43 -11.91 8.44
C SER A 460 -14.16 -13.12 7.86
N PRO A 461 -13.59 -13.82 6.87
CA PRO A 461 -14.18 -15.06 6.33
C PRO A 461 -14.28 -16.17 7.38
N SER A 462 -13.64 -16.02 8.55
CA SER A 462 -13.69 -16.95 9.67
C SER A 462 -14.92 -16.81 10.60
N LEU A 463 -15.82 -15.85 10.36
CA LEU A 463 -16.98 -15.59 11.23
C LEU A 463 -18.23 -16.40 10.80
N PRO A 464 -19.09 -16.84 11.76
CA PRO A 464 -20.36 -17.50 11.45
C PRO A 464 -21.25 -16.68 10.51
N ARG A 465 -22.04 -17.35 9.66
CA ARG A 465 -22.95 -16.71 8.68
C ARG A 465 -23.92 -15.69 9.29
N SER A 466 -24.42 -15.94 10.50
CA SER A 466 -25.31 -15.04 11.23
C SER A 466 -24.61 -13.72 11.61
N VAL A 467 -23.39 -13.81 12.13
CA VAL A 467 -22.58 -12.64 12.51
C VAL A 467 -22.15 -11.83 11.28
N ARG A 468 -21.83 -12.52 10.17
CA ARG A 468 -21.41 -11.86 8.92
C ARG A 468 -22.46 -10.90 8.34
N ARG A 469 -23.77 -11.16 8.55
CA ARG A 469 -24.85 -10.24 8.13
C ARG A 469 -24.86 -8.92 8.90
N VAL A 470 -24.29 -8.91 10.11
CA VAL A 470 -24.30 -7.76 11.04
C VAL A 470 -22.91 -7.12 11.13
N THR A 471 -21.97 -7.53 10.28
CA THR A 471 -20.59 -7.03 10.25
C THR A 471 -20.24 -6.56 8.85
N GLY A 472 -19.52 -5.45 8.74
CA GLY A 472 -19.15 -4.86 7.47
C GLY A 472 -19.17 -3.34 7.51
N TYR A 473 -18.71 -2.72 6.42
CA TYR A 473 -18.65 -1.27 6.30
C TYR A 473 -20.04 -0.63 6.37
N ASN A 474 -21.05 -1.25 5.76
CA ASN A 474 -22.42 -0.73 5.76
C ASN A 474 -23.04 -0.74 7.16
N THR A 475 -22.89 -1.83 7.93
CA THR A 475 -23.38 -1.88 9.31
C THR A 475 -22.69 -0.85 10.21
N PHE A 476 -21.37 -0.68 10.05
CA PHE A 476 -20.65 0.41 10.68
C PHE A 476 -21.23 1.77 10.28
N TRP A 477 -21.45 2.03 8.99
CA TRP A 477 -21.92 3.31 8.49
C TRP A 477 -23.30 3.67 9.06
N TYR A 478 -24.28 2.77 8.98
CA TYR A 478 -25.64 3.01 9.48
C TYR A 478 -25.67 3.17 11.00
N SER A 479 -25.00 2.29 11.74
CA SER A 479 -24.94 2.40 13.20
C SER A 479 -24.23 3.66 13.66
N HIS A 480 -23.21 4.12 12.93
CA HIS A 480 -22.52 5.36 13.27
C HIS A 480 -23.42 6.58 13.08
N HIS A 481 -24.34 6.58 12.10
CA HIS A 481 -25.33 7.66 11.89
C HIS A 481 -26.36 7.80 13.02
N LEU A 482 -26.46 6.82 13.94
CA LEU A 482 -27.23 6.98 15.19
C LEU A 482 -26.77 8.19 16.01
N PHE A 483 -25.58 8.74 15.74
CA PHE A 483 -25.13 10.00 16.34
C PHE A 483 -26.16 11.13 16.14
N VAL A 484 -26.90 11.18 15.01
CA VAL A 484 -27.92 12.21 14.77
C VAL A 484 -29.00 12.16 15.86
N LEU A 485 -29.48 10.95 16.17
CA LEU A 485 -30.45 10.74 17.24
C LEU A 485 -29.85 11.03 18.62
N VAL A 486 -28.59 10.65 18.86
CA VAL A 486 -27.89 10.96 20.12
C VAL A 486 -27.77 12.46 20.34
N TYR A 487 -27.47 13.25 19.32
CA TYR A 487 -27.39 14.72 19.46
C TYR A 487 -28.77 15.36 19.67
N ALA A 488 -29.82 14.85 19.03
CA ALA A 488 -31.19 15.28 19.30
C ALA A 488 -31.58 14.99 20.76
N LEU A 489 -31.30 13.79 21.24
CA LEU A 489 -31.51 13.40 22.63
C LEU A 489 -30.63 14.21 23.61
N LEU A 490 -29.40 14.56 23.23
CA LEU A 490 -28.51 15.39 24.05
C LEU A 490 -29.09 16.80 24.26
N ILE A 491 -29.68 17.38 23.20
CA ILE A 491 -30.37 18.68 23.30
C ILE A 491 -31.56 18.55 24.25
N ILE A 492 -32.44 17.56 24.04
CA ILE A 492 -33.61 17.31 24.90
C ILE A 492 -33.16 17.10 26.35
N HIS A 493 -32.19 16.22 26.59
CA HIS A 493 -31.61 15.94 27.90
C HIS A 493 -31.10 17.22 28.60
N SER A 494 -30.52 18.15 27.84
CA SER A 494 -30.02 19.42 28.39
C SER A 494 -31.09 20.48 28.63
N LEU A 495 -32.26 20.38 27.98
CA LEU A 495 -33.36 21.33 28.13
C LEU A 495 -34.20 21.05 29.38
N PHE A 496 -34.34 19.78 29.77
CA PHE A 496 -35.19 19.36 30.88
C PHE A 496 -34.46 19.20 32.23
N LEU A 497 -33.25 19.75 32.41
CA LEU A 497 -32.45 19.56 33.64
C LEU A 497 -33.16 19.99 34.95
N PHE A 498 -33.51 19.03 35.83
CA PHE A 498 -34.13 19.28 37.15
C PHE A 498 -33.31 20.10 38.17
N LEU A 499 -32.00 20.29 37.98
CA LEU A 499 -31.14 21.08 38.89
C LEU A 499 -30.90 22.52 38.41
N THR A 500 -31.45 22.91 37.26
CA THR A 500 -31.10 24.20 36.62
C THR A 500 -32.26 24.72 35.77
N ASP A 501 -33.04 25.64 36.33
CA ASP A 501 -34.22 26.19 35.65
C ASP A 501 -33.88 27.35 34.71
N LYS A 502 -32.84 28.13 35.03
CA LYS A 502 -32.44 29.30 34.24
C LYS A 502 -31.81 28.86 32.92
N LEU A 503 -32.39 29.32 31.81
CA LEU A 503 -31.87 29.06 30.45
C LEU A 503 -30.39 29.48 30.27
N ASN A 504 -29.97 30.56 30.93
CA ASN A 504 -28.59 31.05 30.87
C ASN A 504 -27.57 30.11 31.55
N GLU A 505 -28.03 29.26 32.47
CA GLU A 505 -27.17 28.29 33.16
C GLU A 505 -27.10 26.94 32.40
N LYS A 506 -27.97 26.73 31.39
CA LYS A 506 -27.97 25.56 30.51
C LYS A 506 -26.89 25.70 29.43
N THR A 507 -25.64 25.44 29.78
CA THR A 507 -24.48 25.70 28.89
C THR A 507 -24.36 24.77 27.69
N THR A 508 -25.11 23.66 27.60
CA THR A 508 -24.92 22.65 26.54
C THR A 508 -25.04 23.21 25.13
N TRP A 509 -26.05 24.05 24.86
CA TRP A 509 -26.24 24.66 23.54
C TRP A 509 -25.05 25.52 23.12
N MET A 510 -24.39 26.20 24.07
CA MET A 510 -23.22 27.05 23.80
C MET A 510 -22.04 26.24 23.28
N TYR A 511 -21.83 25.03 23.81
CA TYR A 511 -20.77 24.13 23.37
C TYR A 511 -21.05 23.55 21.98
N ILE A 512 -22.28 23.09 21.72
CA ILE A 512 -22.61 22.34 20.52
C ILE A 512 -22.98 23.22 19.33
N ALA A 513 -23.45 24.46 19.53
CA ALA A 513 -23.98 25.30 18.46
C ALA A 513 -22.97 25.52 17.33
N ILE A 514 -21.76 25.99 17.64
CA ILE A 514 -20.75 26.29 16.61
C ILE A 514 -20.29 25.00 15.89
N PRO A 515 -19.86 23.91 16.57
CA PRO A 515 -19.43 22.70 15.87
C PRO A 515 -20.53 22.02 15.06
N VAL A 516 -21.77 22.01 15.55
CA VAL A 516 -22.92 21.44 14.80
C VAL A 516 -23.24 22.29 13.58
N LEU A 517 -23.26 23.63 13.70
CA LEU A 517 -23.47 24.51 12.56
C LEU A 517 -22.36 24.38 11.51
N LEU A 518 -21.10 24.30 11.94
CA LEU A 518 -19.96 24.05 11.04
C LEU A 518 -20.09 22.69 10.34
N TYR A 519 -20.46 21.64 11.08
CA TYR A 519 -20.67 20.31 10.51
C TYR A 519 -21.82 20.30 9.50
N ILE A 520 -22.97 20.88 9.83
CA ILE A 520 -24.13 20.99 8.93
C ILE A 520 -23.77 21.81 7.70
N GLY A 521 -23.11 22.95 7.87
CA GLY A 521 -22.62 23.79 6.78
C GLY A 521 -21.69 23.01 5.85
N GLU A 522 -20.76 22.22 6.38
CA GLU A 522 -19.90 21.36 5.56
C GLU A 522 -20.71 20.29 4.81
N ARG A 523 -21.72 19.68 5.43
CA ARG A 523 -22.59 18.69 4.78
C ARG A 523 -23.43 19.30 3.65
N ILE A 524 -23.97 20.50 3.85
CA ILE A 524 -24.71 21.25 2.83
C ILE A 524 -23.77 21.62 1.67
N PHE A 525 -22.60 22.17 1.97
CA PHE A 525 -21.60 22.51 0.95
C PHE A 525 -21.21 21.29 0.11
N ARG A 526 -21.01 20.13 0.75
CA ARG A 526 -20.73 18.88 0.05
C ARG A 526 -21.88 18.43 -0.83
N ALA A 527 -23.13 18.50 -0.34
CA ALA A 527 -24.31 18.11 -1.11
C ALA A 527 -24.48 18.98 -2.37
N ILE A 528 -24.28 20.30 -2.24
CA ILE A 528 -24.31 21.24 -3.37
C ILE A 528 -23.21 20.88 -4.36
N ARG A 529 -21.97 20.71 -3.87
CA ARG A 529 -20.81 20.37 -4.71
C ARG A 529 -20.99 19.03 -5.45
N SER A 530 -21.49 18.00 -4.77
CA SER A 530 -21.73 16.69 -5.39
C SER A 530 -22.82 16.72 -6.45
N GLY A 531 -23.84 17.56 -6.29
CA GLY A 531 -24.89 17.75 -7.30
C GLY A 531 -24.41 18.47 -8.56
N LEU A 532 -23.32 19.26 -8.45
CA LEU A 532 -22.71 19.98 -9.57
C LEU A 532 -21.65 19.16 -10.32
N TYR A 533 -21.11 18.10 -9.71
CA TYR A 533 -20.05 17.26 -10.28
C TYR A 533 -20.55 15.87 -10.64
N GLU A 534 -21.56 15.82 -11.53
CA GLU A 534 -21.77 14.64 -12.36
C GLU A 534 -20.62 14.54 -13.36
N VAL A 535 -19.95 13.38 -13.42
CA VAL A 535 -18.80 13.18 -14.30
C VAL A 535 -19.05 12.04 -15.27
N GLU A 536 -18.66 12.27 -16.52
CA GLU A 536 -18.71 11.26 -17.55
C GLU A 536 -17.51 10.30 -17.44
N ILE A 537 -17.77 9.02 -17.76
CA ILE A 537 -16.75 7.99 -17.80
C ILE A 537 -16.10 8.02 -19.19
N LEU A 538 -14.87 8.53 -19.28
CA LEU A 538 -14.10 8.57 -20.51
C LEU A 538 -13.61 7.18 -20.93
N LYS A 539 -13.17 6.38 -19.94
CA LYS A 539 -12.67 5.01 -20.17
C LYS A 539 -12.79 4.17 -18.92
N ALA A 540 -13.38 2.98 -19.06
CA ALA A 540 -13.35 1.94 -18.04
C ALA A 540 -12.45 0.78 -18.51
N SER A 541 -11.60 0.27 -17.64
CA SER A 541 -10.73 -0.87 -17.94
C SER A 541 -10.71 -1.83 -16.76
N ILE A 542 -10.85 -3.12 -17.07
CA ILE A 542 -10.88 -4.19 -16.08
C ILE A 542 -9.56 -4.94 -16.16
N TYR A 543 -8.87 -5.02 -15.01
CA TYR A 543 -7.60 -5.72 -14.88
C TYR A 543 -7.75 -7.03 -14.10
N PRO A 544 -6.87 -8.02 -14.33
CA PRO A 544 -6.80 -9.19 -13.49
C PRO A 544 -6.47 -8.81 -12.03
N GLY A 545 -6.85 -9.67 -11.08
CA GLY A 545 -6.82 -9.33 -9.64
C GLY A 545 -8.04 -8.55 -9.15
N LYS A 546 -9.11 -8.52 -9.98
CA LYS A 546 -10.39 -7.85 -9.71
C LYS A 546 -10.22 -6.36 -9.40
N VAL A 547 -9.62 -5.63 -10.34
CA VAL A 547 -9.42 -4.18 -10.26
C VAL A 547 -10.09 -3.50 -11.45
N VAL A 548 -10.84 -2.44 -11.17
CA VAL A 548 -11.43 -1.54 -12.18
C VAL A 548 -10.66 -0.23 -12.20
N SER A 549 -10.14 0.16 -13.35
CA SER A 549 -9.62 1.49 -13.60
C SER A 549 -10.68 2.33 -14.29
N LEU A 550 -11.01 3.47 -13.70
CA LEU A 550 -11.92 4.45 -14.27
C LEU A 550 -11.14 5.72 -14.60
N LYS A 551 -11.20 6.16 -15.85
CA LYS A 551 -10.86 7.51 -16.28
C LYS A 551 -12.16 8.31 -16.41
N LEU A 552 -12.26 9.36 -15.63
CA LEU A 552 -13.40 10.24 -15.51
C LEU A 552 -13.04 11.61 -16.09
N GLN A 553 -14.03 12.31 -16.62
CA GLN A 553 -13.87 13.69 -17.04
C GLN A 553 -13.51 14.55 -15.82
N LYS A 554 -12.52 15.45 -15.98
CA LYS A 554 -12.16 16.42 -14.95
C LYS A 554 -13.15 17.60 -15.03
N PRO A 555 -13.94 17.88 -13.98
CA PRO A 555 -14.86 19.01 -14.02
C PRO A 555 -14.12 20.33 -14.18
N GLU A 556 -14.77 21.32 -14.80
CA GLU A 556 -14.21 22.66 -14.92
C GLU A 556 -13.92 23.27 -13.53
N GLY A 557 -12.74 23.88 -13.39
CA GLY A 557 -12.29 24.45 -12.12
C GLY A 557 -11.86 23.43 -11.05
N PHE A 558 -11.90 22.12 -11.33
CA PHE A 558 -11.46 21.09 -10.39
C PHE A 558 -9.94 21.06 -10.25
N LYS A 559 -9.42 21.79 -9.24
CA LYS A 559 -7.99 21.87 -8.92
C LYS A 559 -7.66 20.97 -7.73
N TYR A 560 -6.68 20.07 -7.90
CA TYR A 560 -6.20 19.17 -6.86
C TYR A 560 -4.67 19.11 -6.85
N HIS A 561 -4.09 18.50 -5.82
CA HIS A 561 -2.65 18.26 -5.70
C HIS A 561 -2.37 16.76 -5.69
N SER A 562 -1.16 16.36 -6.05
CA SER A 562 -0.77 14.95 -6.09
C SER A 562 -0.90 14.26 -4.74
N GLY A 563 -1.32 12.99 -4.77
CA GLY A 563 -1.61 12.19 -3.59
C GLY A 563 -2.93 12.52 -2.86
N MET A 564 -3.75 13.45 -3.37
CA MET A 564 -5.13 13.65 -2.90
C MET A 564 -6.06 12.49 -3.30
N TYR A 565 -7.21 12.42 -2.66
CA TYR A 565 -8.25 11.42 -2.94
C TYR A 565 -9.62 12.07 -3.13
N ILE A 566 -10.54 11.33 -3.76
CA ILE A 566 -11.93 11.73 -3.99
C ILE A 566 -12.89 10.69 -3.43
N PHE A 567 -14.12 11.07 -3.16
CA PHE A 567 -15.22 10.14 -2.93
C PHE A 567 -15.99 9.94 -4.22
N ILE A 568 -16.36 8.68 -4.47
CA ILE A 568 -17.15 8.27 -5.62
C ILE A 568 -18.47 7.70 -5.12
N GLN A 569 -19.55 8.08 -5.80
CA GLN A 569 -20.87 7.51 -5.64
C GLN A 569 -21.38 7.01 -6.99
N CYS A 570 -21.98 5.83 -6.97
CA CYS A 570 -22.67 5.21 -8.12
C CYS A 570 -24.12 4.90 -7.71
N PRO A 571 -25.12 5.73 -8.09
CA PRO A 571 -26.50 5.56 -7.66
C PRO A 571 -27.14 4.25 -8.11
N HIS A 572 -26.66 3.68 -9.22
CA HIS A 572 -27.12 2.38 -9.70
C HIS A 572 -26.86 1.25 -8.69
N ILE A 573 -25.80 1.38 -7.89
CA ILE A 573 -25.46 0.43 -6.82
C ILE A 573 -26.07 0.87 -5.50
N SER A 574 -25.83 2.12 -5.12
CA SER A 574 -26.37 2.71 -3.89
C SER A 574 -26.43 4.23 -4.00
N PRO A 575 -27.62 4.85 -3.83
CA PRO A 575 -27.81 6.29 -3.94
C PRO A 575 -27.29 7.09 -2.73
N PHE A 576 -26.82 6.42 -1.67
CA PHE A 576 -26.37 7.10 -0.43
C PHE A 576 -24.92 6.79 -0.05
N GLU A 577 -24.33 5.74 -0.63
CA GLU A 577 -22.96 5.35 -0.28
C GLU A 577 -21.91 6.12 -1.07
N TRP A 578 -20.95 6.67 -0.32
CA TRP A 578 -19.78 7.36 -0.85
C TRP A 578 -18.51 6.62 -0.41
N HIS A 579 -17.65 6.26 -1.35
CA HIS A 579 -16.43 5.48 -1.10
C HIS A 579 -15.17 6.26 -1.52
N PRO A 580 -14.13 6.32 -0.68
CA PRO A 580 -12.92 7.08 -0.97
C PRO A 580 -11.95 6.30 -1.88
N PHE A 581 -11.38 6.99 -2.87
CA PHE A 581 -10.35 6.47 -3.76
C PHE A 581 -9.27 7.51 -4.04
N SER A 582 -8.00 7.11 -3.90
CA SER A 582 -6.86 7.95 -4.26
C SER A 582 -6.84 8.21 -5.76
N LEU A 583 -6.54 9.46 -6.14
CA LEU A 583 -6.34 9.83 -7.53
C LEU A 583 -5.00 9.25 -8.01
N THR A 584 -5.01 8.62 -9.17
CA THR A 584 -3.81 8.11 -9.85
C THR A 584 -3.31 9.04 -10.96
N SER A 585 -4.14 9.99 -11.40
CA SER A 585 -3.79 11.02 -12.37
C SER A 585 -2.91 12.10 -11.75
N GLY A 586 -2.12 12.78 -12.57
CA GLY A 586 -1.36 13.96 -12.20
C GLY A 586 -2.25 15.21 -12.16
N PRO A 587 -1.95 16.22 -11.31
CA PRO A 587 -2.72 17.47 -11.23
C PRO A 587 -2.93 18.19 -12.57
N GLU A 588 -1.94 18.08 -13.45
CA GLU A 588 -1.91 18.68 -14.79
C GLU A 588 -2.63 17.84 -15.86
N ASP A 589 -3.07 16.61 -15.54
CA ASP A 589 -3.84 15.78 -16.48
C ASP A 589 -5.24 16.38 -16.69
N ASP A 590 -5.77 16.29 -17.91
CA ASP A 590 -7.13 16.74 -18.30
C ASP A 590 -8.25 15.77 -17.85
N TYR A 591 -7.89 14.66 -17.23
CA TYR A 591 -8.81 13.64 -16.73
C TYR A 591 -8.50 13.29 -15.27
N LEU A 592 -9.49 12.74 -14.57
CA LEU A 592 -9.30 12.13 -13.27
C LEU A 592 -9.22 10.62 -13.44
N SER A 593 -8.26 9.95 -12.80
CA SER A 593 -8.20 8.49 -12.81
C SER A 593 -8.17 7.89 -11.42
N VAL A 594 -8.88 6.78 -11.26
CA VAL A 594 -8.94 6.00 -10.02
C VAL A 594 -8.83 4.51 -10.32
N HIS A 595 -8.25 3.76 -9.38
CA HIS A 595 -8.14 2.31 -9.45
C HIS A 595 -8.83 1.68 -8.24
N ILE A 596 -9.88 0.91 -8.51
CA ILE A 596 -10.79 0.34 -7.52
C ILE A 596 -10.56 -1.17 -7.45
N ARG A 597 -10.02 -1.66 -6.33
CA ARG A 597 -9.89 -3.10 -6.07
C ARG A 597 -11.12 -3.64 -5.35
N THR A 598 -11.60 -4.82 -5.74
CA THR A 598 -12.71 -5.49 -5.04
C THR A 598 -12.27 -5.96 -3.65
N LEU A 599 -12.67 -5.24 -2.60
CA LEU A 599 -12.36 -5.56 -1.20
C LEU A 599 -13.60 -5.70 -0.31
N GLY A 600 -14.77 -5.28 -0.79
CA GLY A 600 -16.05 -5.38 -0.10
C GLY A 600 -17.23 -5.28 -1.07
N ASP A 601 -18.44 -5.31 -0.51
CA ASP A 601 -19.71 -5.49 -1.26
C ASP A 601 -19.90 -4.44 -2.37
N TRP A 602 -19.77 -3.14 -2.05
CA TRP A 602 -19.90 -2.06 -3.03
C TRP A 602 -18.87 -2.17 -4.17
N SER A 603 -17.60 -2.41 -3.81
CA SER A 603 -16.50 -2.54 -4.78
C SER A 603 -16.63 -3.80 -5.65
N TYR A 604 -17.29 -4.85 -5.16
CA TYR A 604 -17.61 -6.04 -5.93
C TYR A 604 -18.75 -5.77 -6.92
N ASN A 605 -19.79 -5.07 -6.49
CA ASN A 605 -20.91 -4.71 -7.35
C ASN A 605 -20.48 -3.79 -8.49
N ILE A 606 -19.60 -2.80 -8.23
CA ILE A 606 -19.08 -1.94 -9.31
C ILE A 606 -18.23 -2.74 -10.30
N TYR A 607 -17.45 -3.70 -9.83
CA TYR A 607 -16.69 -4.60 -10.70
C TYR A 607 -17.60 -5.42 -11.61
N ASN A 608 -18.64 -6.04 -11.05
CA ASN A 608 -19.59 -6.83 -11.83
C ASN A 608 -20.35 -5.96 -12.85
N LEU A 609 -20.76 -4.75 -12.45
CA LEU A 609 -21.45 -3.81 -13.34
C LEU A 609 -20.62 -3.49 -14.58
N PHE A 610 -19.33 -3.18 -14.41
CA PHE A 610 -18.44 -2.92 -15.54
C PHE A 610 -18.09 -4.20 -16.30
N GLN A 611 -18.04 -5.36 -15.65
CA GLN A 611 -17.82 -6.65 -16.30
C GLN A 611 -18.98 -7.03 -17.22
N GLU A 612 -20.22 -6.87 -16.75
CA GLU A 612 -21.44 -7.10 -17.52
C GLU A 612 -21.58 -6.11 -18.69
N ALA A 613 -21.24 -4.83 -18.46
CA ALA A 613 -21.21 -3.81 -19.49
C ALA A 613 -20.19 -4.13 -20.60
N LYS A 614 -19.03 -4.71 -20.25
CA LYS A 614 -18.03 -5.17 -21.23
C LYS A 614 -18.56 -6.33 -22.08
N LEU A 615 -19.38 -7.23 -21.51
CA LEU A 615 -19.91 -8.40 -22.20
C LEU A 615 -21.15 -8.09 -23.06
N SER A 616 -21.97 -7.13 -22.64
CA SER A 616 -23.29 -6.85 -23.26
C SER A 616 -23.24 -5.84 -24.43
N GLY A 617 -22.06 -5.32 -24.79
CA GLY A 617 -21.93 -4.16 -25.68
C GLY A 617 -22.25 -2.84 -24.98
N PRO A 618 -22.15 -1.67 -25.66
CA PRO A 618 -22.32 -0.36 -25.05
C PRO A 618 -23.77 -0.15 -24.58
N LYS A 619 -24.08 -0.58 -23.36
CA LYS A 619 -25.17 -0.02 -22.56
C LYS A 619 -24.77 1.36 -22.06
N GLU A 620 -25.75 2.20 -21.74
CA GLU A 620 -25.53 3.47 -21.05
C GLU A 620 -24.59 3.26 -19.85
N CYS A 621 -23.49 4.00 -19.83
CA CYS A 621 -22.55 3.95 -18.72
C CYS A 621 -23.27 4.43 -17.44
N PRO A 622 -23.02 3.79 -16.29
CA PRO A 622 -23.64 4.21 -15.05
C PRO A 622 -23.19 5.63 -14.70
N ARG A 623 -24.12 6.45 -14.21
CA ARG A 623 -23.81 7.79 -13.70
C ARG A 623 -22.88 7.70 -12.50
N ILE A 624 -21.85 8.53 -12.48
CA ILE A 624 -20.89 8.63 -11.39
C ILE A 624 -20.87 10.06 -10.86
N TYR A 625 -21.00 10.20 -9.55
CA TYR A 625 -20.83 11.47 -8.85
C TYR A 625 -19.51 11.47 -8.08
N ILE A 626 -18.83 12.60 -8.09
CA ILE A 626 -17.58 12.79 -7.34
C ILE A 626 -17.72 13.88 -6.28
N ASP A 627 -17.06 13.65 -5.14
CA ASP A 627 -16.95 14.61 -4.04
C ASP A 627 -15.48 14.74 -3.64
N GLY A 628 -14.91 15.94 -3.75
CA GLY A 628 -13.49 16.17 -3.52
C GLY A 628 -12.96 17.43 -4.21
N PRO A 629 -11.64 17.65 -4.21
CA PRO A 629 -10.60 16.76 -3.68
C PRO A 629 -10.40 16.89 -2.16
N TYR A 630 -9.88 15.83 -1.53
CA TYR A 630 -9.53 15.79 -0.11
C TYR A 630 -8.04 15.54 0.10
N GLY A 631 -7.46 16.22 1.10
CA GLY A 631 -6.04 16.12 1.40
C GLY A 631 -5.66 14.82 2.12
N ALA A 632 -4.47 14.28 1.83
CA ALA A 632 -3.92 13.07 2.46
C ALA A 632 -2.48 13.26 2.93
N ALA A 633 -1.98 12.40 3.84
CA ALA A 633 -0.65 12.57 4.43
C ALA A 633 0.46 12.56 3.36
N SER A 634 0.27 11.83 2.26
CA SER A 634 1.12 11.79 1.06
C SER A 634 1.48 13.17 0.49
N GLN A 635 0.64 14.20 0.66
CA GLN A 635 0.94 15.55 0.16
C GLN A 635 2.11 16.22 0.88
N ASP A 636 2.52 15.71 2.05
CA ASP A 636 3.67 16.21 2.77
C ASP A 636 5.00 15.88 2.06
N HIS A 637 4.99 15.12 0.95
CA HIS A 637 6.18 14.80 0.14
C HIS A 637 6.92 16.06 -0.33
N VAL A 638 6.19 17.14 -0.63
CA VAL A 638 6.70 18.47 -1.03
C VAL A 638 7.62 19.09 0.04
N LYS A 639 7.56 18.61 1.30
CA LYS A 639 8.38 19.11 2.41
C LYS A 639 9.77 18.46 2.49
N TYR A 640 10.10 17.53 1.59
CA TYR A 640 11.32 16.74 1.61
C TYR A 640 12.04 16.81 0.28
N ASP A 641 13.37 16.95 0.32
CA ASP A 641 14.20 16.92 -0.88
C ASP A 641 14.33 15.50 -1.43
N ILE A 642 14.30 14.49 -0.55
CA ILE A 642 14.36 13.08 -0.93
C ILE A 642 13.14 12.36 -0.35
N VAL A 643 12.44 11.64 -1.21
CA VAL A 643 11.19 10.96 -0.88
C VAL A 643 11.30 9.47 -1.20
N VAL A 644 10.86 8.63 -0.27
CA VAL A 644 10.78 7.18 -0.42
C VAL A 644 9.32 6.77 -0.32
N LEU A 645 8.75 6.30 -1.42
CA LEU A 645 7.36 5.90 -1.58
C LEU A 645 7.26 4.38 -1.54
N ILE A 646 6.61 3.82 -0.52
CA ILE A 646 6.49 2.36 -0.32
C ILE A 646 5.03 1.96 -0.41
N GLY A 647 4.65 1.38 -1.55
CA GLY A 647 3.27 0.94 -1.84
C GLY A 647 3.12 -0.58 -1.84
N LEU A 648 2.12 -1.12 -1.15
CA LEU A 648 1.80 -2.56 -1.19
C LEU A 648 0.51 -2.82 -1.97
N GLY A 649 0.59 -3.62 -3.04
CA GLY A 649 -0.54 -3.94 -3.92
C GLY A 649 -1.19 -2.66 -4.47
N ILE A 650 -2.49 -2.51 -4.26
CA ILE A 650 -3.25 -1.31 -4.69
C ILE A 650 -2.83 -0.03 -3.94
N GLY A 651 -2.08 -0.16 -2.84
CA GLY A 651 -1.57 0.96 -2.07
C GLY A 651 -0.55 1.84 -2.80
N ALA A 652 -0.11 1.46 -4.00
CA ALA A 652 0.74 2.30 -4.85
C ALA A 652 -0.03 3.44 -5.56
N THR A 653 -1.37 3.42 -5.55
CA THR A 653 -2.21 4.43 -6.22
C THR A 653 -1.87 5.89 -5.91
N PRO A 654 -1.77 6.36 -4.65
CA PRO A 654 -1.43 7.76 -4.38
C PRO A 654 -0.02 8.13 -4.87
N PHE A 655 0.90 7.17 -4.89
CA PHE A 655 2.28 7.38 -5.29
C PHE A 655 2.43 7.55 -6.81
N MET A 656 1.56 6.93 -7.61
CA MET A 656 1.55 7.14 -9.06
C MET A 656 1.24 8.60 -9.43
N SER A 657 0.28 9.22 -8.71
CA SER A 657 -0.04 10.64 -8.88
C SER A 657 1.14 11.54 -8.48
N ILE A 658 1.83 11.22 -7.38
CA ILE A 658 3.03 11.95 -6.94
C ILE A 658 4.15 11.82 -7.96
N LEU A 659 4.43 10.63 -8.46
CA LEU A 659 5.51 10.42 -9.42
C LEU A 659 5.25 11.10 -10.77
N LYS A 660 4.00 11.11 -11.25
CA LYS A 660 3.62 11.90 -12.43
C LYS A 660 3.88 13.40 -12.21
N ASP A 661 3.46 13.92 -11.06
CA ASP A 661 3.64 15.34 -10.71
C ASP A 661 5.13 15.71 -10.61
N VAL A 662 5.94 14.83 -10.00
CA VAL A 662 7.40 15.01 -9.91
C VAL A 662 8.06 14.91 -11.29
N ALA A 663 7.66 13.96 -12.14
CA ALA A 663 8.21 13.79 -13.48
C ALA A 663 7.90 14.99 -14.39
N ASN A 664 6.71 15.58 -14.24
CA ASN A 664 6.29 16.76 -15.00
C ASN A 664 6.87 18.07 -14.45
N SER A 665 7.30 18.08 -13.18
CA SER A 665 7.90 19.25 -12.54
C SER A 665 9.34 19.43 -13.01
N ASN A 666 9.57 20.36 -13.94
CA ASN A 666 10.88 20.61 -14.55
C ASN A 666 11.90 21.18 -13.53
N PRO A 667 12.99 20.49 -13.18
CA PRO A 667 14.01 21.00 -12.25
C PRO A 667 14.81 22.18 -12.82
N LYS A 668 14.75 22.41 -14.15
CA LYS A 668 15.54 23.43 -14.85
C LYS A 668 15.07 24.88 -14.65
N ALA A 669 14.00 25.13 -13.90
CA ALA A 669 13.63 26.49 -13.47
C ALA A 669 14.55 27.04 -12.34
N HIS A 670 15.67 26.36 -12.05
CA HIS A 670 16.57 26.70 -10.95
C HIS A 670 17.69 27.72 -11.29
N PHE A 671 17.83 28.16 -12.55
CA PHE A 671 18.84 29.15 -12.95
C PHE A 671 18.30 30.16 -13.98
N ASP A 672 17.29 30.95 -13.60
CA ASP A 672 17.13 32.27 -14.21
C ASP A 672 17.43 33.34 -13.16
N HIS A 673 18.68 33.82 -13.18
CA HIS A 673 19.08 35.06 -12.53
C HIS A 673 18.47 36.25 -13.29
N THR A 674 17.16 36.43 -13.19
CA THR A 674 16.54 37.72 -13.51
C THR A 674 15.66 38.12 -12.34
N GLY A 675 16.10 39.17 -11.65
CA GLY A 675 15.43 39.70 -10.47
C GLY A 675 14.00 40.10 -10.79
N CYS A 676 13.05 39.34 -10.25
CA CYS A 676 11.72 39.83 -9.96
C CYS A 676 11.25 39.10 -8.70
N GLY A 677 11.04 39.85 -7.63
CA GLY A 677 10.51 39.31 -6.38
C GLY A 677 9.11 38.77 -6.60
N ASP A 678 8.84 37.62 -5.97
CA ASP A 678 7.54 36.97 -5.81
C ASP A 678 7.10 35.89 -6.83
N CYS A 679 8.06 35.10 -7.34
CA CYS A 679 7.76 33.80 -7.94
C CYS A 679 7.95 32.69 -6.89
N SER A 680 6.86 32.10 -6.40
CA SER A 680 6.91 30.94 -5.50
C SER A 680 7.54 29.72 -6.20
N ILE A 681 8.83 29.50 -5.99
CA ILE A 681 9.60 28.34 -6.47
C ILE A 681 8.81 27.06 -6.11
N LYS A 682 8.37 26.28 -7.12
CA LYS A 682 7.75 24.95 -6.91
C LYS A 682 8.80 24.02 -6.29
N LYS A 683 8.79 23.91 -4.96
CA LYS A 683 9.65 23.01 -4.17
C LYS A 683 9.20 21.55 -4.32
N GLY A 684 9.57 20.88 -5.41
CA GLY A 684 9.43 19.43 -5.54
C GLY A 684 10.63 18.68 -4.96
N PRO A 685 10.51 17.36 -4.71
CA PRO A 685 11.65 16.53 -4.29
C PRO A 685 12.71 16.45 -5.40
N LEU A 686 13.99 16.55 -5.03
CA LEU A 686 15.15 16.38 -5.90
C LEU A 686 15.37 14.93 -6.34
N LYS A 687 14.96 13.97 -5.50
CA LYS A 687 15.05 12.53 -5.80
C LYS A 687 13.87 11.78 -5.19
N SER A 688 13.24 10.90 -5.97
CA SER A 688 12.13 10.07 -5.51
C SER A 688 12.40 8.58 -5.77
N TYR A 689 12.23 7.76 -4.74
CA TYR A 689 12.35 6.30 -4.80
C TYR A 689 10.97 5.67 -4.67
N LEU A 690 10.55 4.87 -5.64
CA LEU A 690 9.35 4.03 -5.54
C LEU A 690 9.76 2.60 -5.23
N TYR A 691 9.25 2.06 -4.14
CA TYR A 691 9.27 0.64 -3.82
C TYR A 691 7.84 0.10 -3.90
N TRP A 692 7.50 -0.55 -5.01
CA TRP A 692 6.19 -1.16 -5.20
C TRP A 692 6.25 -2.67 -4.99
N ILE A 693 5.51 -3.15 -4.00
CA ILE A 693 5.51 -4.55 -3.60
C ILE A 693 4.17 -5.19 -3.93
N THR A 694 4.19 -6.24 -4.75
CA THR A 694 3.00 -7.04 -5.07
C THR A 694 3.26 -8.54 -4.91
N ARG A 695 2.17 -9.32 -4.82
CA ARG A 695 2.22 -10.79 -4.82
C ARG A 695 1.93 -11.37 -6.20
N GLU A 696 1.13 -10.68 -7.01
CA GLU A 696 0.63 -11.19 -8.29
C GLU A 696 1.29 -10.40 -9.42
N GLN A 697 1.79 -11.10 -10.44
CA GLN A 697 2.40 -10.46 -11.62
C GLN A 697 1.41 -9.57 -12.35
N SER A 698 0.18 -10.03 -12.51
CA SER A 698 -0.90 -9.28 -13.17
C SER A 698 -1.24 -7.94 -12.49
N SER A 699 -0.76 -7.71 -11.26
CA SER A 699 -0.89 -6.40 -10.63
C SER A 699 -0.09 -5.32 -11.35
N PHE A 700 1.01 -5.68 -12.02
CA PHE A 700 1.83 -4.71 -12.77
C PHE A 700 1.07 -4.08 -13.94
N ASP A 701 0.08 -4.79 -14.50
CA ASP A 701 -0.78 -4.28 -15.56
C ASP A 701 -1.56 -3.02 -15.14
N TRP A 702 -1.85 -2.86 -13.85
CA TRP A 702 -2.63 -1.74 -13.33
C TRP A 702 -1.96 -0.39 -13.62
N PHE A 703 -0.64 -0.31 -13.43
CA PHE A 703 0.12 0.94 -13.55
C PHE A 703 1.15 0.91 -14.68
N ARG A 704 1.15 -0.12 -15.53
CA ARG A 704 2.14 -0.28 -16.60
C ARG A 704 2.26 0.97 -17.47
N ASP A 705 1.13 1.48 -17.96
CA ASP A 705 1.12 2.65 -18.86
C ASP A 705 1.64 3.91 -18.13
N VAL A 706 1.25 4.08 -16.87
CA VAL A 706 1.69 5.20 -16.03
C VAL A 706 3.19 5.13 -15.74
N MET A 707 3.72 3.94 -15.41
CA MET A 707 5.15 3.76 -15.16
C MET A 707 5.99 3.94 -16.42
N LYS A 708 5.48 3.55 -17.61
CA LYS A 708 6.13 3.86 -18.90
C LYS A 708 6.19 5.36 -19.17
N GLU A 709 5.08 6.07 -18.96
CA GLU A 709 5.00 7.52 -19.10
C GLU A 709 5.99 8.25 -18.17
N ILE A 710 6.03 7.85 -16.89
CA ILE A 710 6.97 8.38 -15.90
C ILE A 710 8.41 8.08 -16.32
N SER A 711 8.70 6.85 -16.76
CA SER A 711 10.06 6.48 -17.16
C SER A 711 10.54 7.26 -18.38
N ASN A 712 9.69 7.47 -19.38
CA ASN A 712 10.03 8.24 -20.57
C ASN A 712 10.33 9.70 -20.22
N SER A 713 9.52 10.30 -19.34
CA SER A 713 9.74 11.66 -18.84
C SER A 713 11.02 11.77 -18.00
N ASN A 714 11.32 10.73 -17.22
CA ASN A 714 12.47 10.67 -16.33
C ASN A 714 13.82 10.44 -17.05
N GLN A 715 13.84 9.91 -18.27
CA GLN A 715 15.06 9.72 -19.06
C GLN A 715 15.87 11.02 -19.23
N GLN A 716 15.20 12.18 -19.18
CA GLN A 716 15.84 13.48 -19.34
C GLN A 716 16.40 14.07 -18.04
N GLN A 717 16.00 13.57 -16.87
CA GLN A 717 16.25 14.22 -15.57
C GLN A 717 16.84 13.29 -14.50
N SER A 718 16.66 11.97 -14.60
CA SER A 718 17.12 10.95 -13.64
C SER A 718 16.68 11.18 -12.17
N VAL A 719 15.52 11.81 -11.96
CA VAL A 719 14.98 12.18 -10.63
C VAL A 719 14.28 11.00 -9.94
N ILE A 720 13.69 10.09 -10.70
CA ILE A 720 12.86 8.99 -10.19
C ILE A 720 13.57 7.65 -10.34
N GLU A 721 13.57 6.84 -9.28
CA GLU A 721 14.06 5.45 -9.30
C GLU A 721 12.92 4.52 -8.88
N MET A 722 12.59 3.53 -9.71
CA MET A 722 11.47 2.61 -9.48
C MET A 722 11.97 1.20 -9.27
N HIS A 723 11.59 0.59 -8.15
CA HIS A 723 11.88 -0.79 -7.80
C HIS A 723 10.57 -1.55 -7.56
N ASN A 724 10.33 -2.54 -8.41
CA ASN A 724 9.20 -3.45 -8.28
C ASN A 724 9.64 -4.69 -7.49
N PHE A 725 8.79 -5.23 -6.63
CA PHE A 725 9.07 -6.46 -5.88
C PHE A 725 7.91 -7.45 -6.03
N LEU A 726 8.22 -8.64 -6.56
CA LEU A 726 7.28 -9.75 -6.69
C LEU A 726 7.52 -10.79 -5.60
N THR A 727 6.70 -10.73 -4.55
CA THR A 727 6.92 -11.49 -3.30
C THR A 727 6.46 -12.94 -3.33
N ASN A 728 5.72 -13.36 -4.36
CA ASN A 728 5.32 -14.76 -4.54
C ASN A 728 6.43 -15.61 -5.18
N VAL A 729 7.48 -14.97 -5.69
CA VAL A 729 8.63 -15.64 -6.28
C VAL A 729 9.74 -15.72 -5.24
N HIS A 730 10.39 -16.89 -5.17
CA HIS A 730 11.52 -17.12 -4.27
C HIS A 730 12.70 -16.20 -4.61
N GLN A 731 13.55 -15.96 -3.61
CA GLN A 731 14.63 -14.99 -3.66
C GLN A 731 15.56 -15.23 -4.86
N GLU A 732 16.15 -14.15 -5.37
CA GLU A 732 17.24 -14.21 -6.34
C GLU A 732 18.33 -15.17 -5.82
N GLY A 733 18.66 -16.19 -6.63
CA GLY A 733 19.56 -17.28 -6.26
C GLY A 733 18.89 -18.64 -5.98
N ASP A 734 17.58 -18.70 -5.73
CA ASP A 734 16.87 -19.99 -5.75
C ASP A 734 16.92 -20.58 -7.17
N VAL A 735 17.25 -21.86 -7.32
CA VAL A 735 17.28 -22.54 -8.64
C VAL A 735 15.93 -22.41 -9.35
N ARG A 736 14.83 -22.40 -8.60
CA ARG A 736 13.49 -22.16 -9.14
C ARG A 736 13.38 -20.79 -9.81
N SER A 737 14.18 -19.81 -9.36
CA SER A 737 14.25 -18.44 -9.88
C SER A 737 15.40 -18.15 -10.81
N ALA A 738 16.37 -19.05 -10.94
CA ALA A 738 17.54 -18.88 -11.79
C ALA A 738 17.17 -18.63 -13.28
N LEU A 739 16.34 -19.50 -13.89
CA LEU A 739 15.96 -19.36 -15.30
C LEU A 739 15.14 -18.10 -15.59
N ILE A 740 14.14 -17.82 -14.74
CA ILE A 740 13.29 -16.61 -14.88
C ILE A 740 14.12 -15.33 -14.73
N SER A 741 15.09 -15.31 -13.80
CA SER A 741 15.98 -14.16 -13.60
C SER A 741 16.99 -14.01 -14.75
N ALA A 742 17.47 -15.12 -15.32
CA ALA A 742 18.33 -15.10 -16.49
C ALA A 742 17.58 -14.53 -17.71
N ILE A 743 16.34 -14.98 -17.95
CA ILE A 743 15.46 -14.42 -19.00
C ILE A 743 15.22 -12.94 -18.77
N GLN A 744 15.00 -12.54 -17.52
CA GLN A 744 14.82 -11.14 -17.15
C GLN A 744 16.01 -10.27 -17.56
N ALA A 745 17.21 -10.71 -17.20
CA ALA A 745 18.43 -9.99 -17.49
C ALA A 745 18.70 -9.90 -19.01
N LEU A 746 18.49 -10.99 -19.75
CA LEU A 746 18.64 -11.01 -21.20
C LEU A 746 17.62 -10.10 -21.90
N TYR A 747 16.36 -10.22 -21.52
CA TYR A 747 15.28 -9.45 -22.13
C TYR A 747 15.43 -7.95 -21.84
N HIS A 748 15.79 -7.60 -20.61
CA HIS A 748 16.08 -6.22 -20.23
C HIS A 748 17.31 -5.67 -20.96
N ALA A 749 18.36 -6.48 -21.14
CA ALA A 749 19.54 -6.05 -21.90
C ALA A 749 19.24 -5.80 -23.39
N LYS A 750 18.32 -6.58 -23.98
CA LYS A 750 17.93 -6.43 -25.39
C LYS A 750 16.94 -5.28 -25.62
N ASN A 751 15.94 -5.14 -24.74
CA ASN A 751 14.78 -4.27 -24.97
C ASN A 751 14.68 -3.07 -24.02
N GLY A 752 15.49 -3.01 -22.95
CA GLY A 752 15.41 -1.96 -21.91
C GLY A 752 14.12 -2.01 -21.07
N ILE A 753 13.40 -3.12 -21.11
CA ILE A 753 12.11 -3.33 -20.43
C ILE A 753 12.20 -4.64 -19.65
N ASP A 754 11.67 -4.64 -18.43
CA ASP A 754 11.47 -5.84 -17.63
C ASP A 754 10.27 -6.64 -18.16
N PHE A 755 10.48 -7.92 -18.52
CA PHE A 755 9.40 -8.72 -19.12
C PHE A 755 8.26 -9.06 -18.15
N ILE A 756 8.53 -9.04 -16.82
CA ILE A 756 7.55 -9.43 -15.81
C ILE A 756 6.53 -8.32 -15.59
N SER A 757 7.03 -7.09 -15.41
CA SER A 757 6.21 -5.90 -15.24
C SER A 757 5.80 -5.25 -16.56
N GLY A 758 6.52 -5.54 -17.64
CA GLY A 758 6.37 -4.85 -18.93
C GLY A 758 6.76 -3.37 -18.85
N THR A 759 7.62 -2.99 -17.91
CA THR A 759 8.05 -1.59 -17.68
C THR A 759 9.57 -1.44 -17.62
N PRO A 760 10.12 -0.23 -17.80
CA PRO A 760 11.57 -0.02 -17.71
C PRO A 760 12.15 -0.19 -16.30
N GLY A 761 11.31 -0.27 -15.27
CA GLY A 761 11.74 -0.49 -13.90
C GLY A 761 12.12 -1.96 -13.65
N HIS A 762 13.21 -2.17 -12.90
CA HIS A 762 13.66 -3.53 -12.55
C HIS A 762 12.71 -4.17 -11.52
N THR A 763 12.33 -5.42 -11.77
CA THR A 763 11.51 -6.22 -10.85
C THR A 763 12.38 -7.18 -10.06
N HIS A 764 12.47 -6.98 -8.76
CA HIS A 764 13.15 -7.87 -7.83
C HIS A 764 12.24 -9.00 -7.37
N PHE A 765 12.83 -10.16 -7.10
CA PHE A 765 12.10 -11.29 -6.51
C PHE A 765 12.24 -11.34 -4.99
N ALA A 766 11.25 -11.96 -4.34
CA ALA A 766 11.09 -12.03 -2.89
C ALA A 766 10.82 -10.69 -2.21
N ARG A 767 10.92 -10.69 -0.87
CA ARG A 767 10.60 -9.54 -0.04
C ARG A 767 11.81 -8.60 0.04
N PRO A 768 11.58 -7.27 0.01
CA PRO A 768 12.65 -6.31 0.20
C PRO A 768 13.36 -6.50 1.55
N ASN A 769 14.68 -6.49 1.56
CA ASN A 769 15.45 -6.36 2.79
C ASN A 769 15.51 -4.87 3.17
N TRP A 770 14.56 -4.44 4.00
CA TRP A 770 14.45 -3.05 4.42
C TRP A 770 15.67 -2.54 5.17
N PHE A 771 16.37 -3.39 5.92
CA PHE A 771 17.59 -2.97 6.60
C PHE A 771 18.69 -2.56 5.61
N ASN A 772 18.90 -3.36 4.56
CA ASN A 772 19.89 -3.06 3.53
C ASN A 772 19.50 -1.83 2.71
N ILE A 773 18.22 -1.69 2.37
CA ILE A 773 17.69 -0.52 1.63
C ILE A 773 17.93 0.77 2.43
N PHE A 774 17.54 0.79 3.72
CA PHE A 774 17.74 1.96 4.57
C PHE A 774 19.22 2.28 4.78
N SER A 775 20.07 1.25 4.94
CA SER A 775 21.52 1.40 5.02
C SER A 775 22.10 2.04 3.75
N LYS A 776 21.68 1.58 2.57
CA LYS A 776 22.07 2.16 1.27
C LYS A 776 21.64 3.62 1.17
N LEU A 777 20.38 3.94 1.49
CA LEU A 777 19.84 5.30 1.44
C LEU A 777 20.55 6.25 2.41
N ALA A 778 20.84 5.80 3.63
CA ALA A 778 21.57 6.60 4.62
C ALA A 778 23.00 6.93 4.15
N ARG A 779 23.67 5.97 3.49
CA ARG A 779 25.01 6.18 2.94
C ARG A 779 25.00 7.09 1.71
N GLN A 780 24.00 6.98 0.86
CA GLN A 780 23.89 7.76 -0.37
C GLN A 780 23.52 9.23 -0.10
N HIS A 781 22.67 9.47 0.91
CA HIS A 781 22.08 10.78 1.18
C HIS A 781 22.44 11.29 2.58
N ARG A 782 23.75 11.39 2.86
CA ARG A 782 24.28 11.81 4.17
C ARG A 782 23.83 13.23 4.53
N GLY A 783 23.46 13.46 5.79
CA GLY A 783 23.08 14.79 6.30
C GLY A 783 21.75 15.34 5.79
N THR A 784 21.00 14.58 4.99
CA THR A 784 19.71 15.01 4.45
C THR A 784 18.53 14.46 5.26
N LYS A 785 17.35 15.03 5.01
CA LYS A 785 16.08 14.59 5.61
C LYS A 785 15.24 13.85 4.58
N ILE A 786 15.07 12.55 4.78
CA ILE A 786 14.30 11.66 3.91
C ILE A 786 12.87 11.49 4.44
N GLY A 787 11.88 11.77 3.58
CA GLY A 787 10.47 11.48 3.86
C GLY A 787 10.10 10.07 3.40
N VAL A 788 9.75 9.19 4.32
CA VAL A 788 9.32 7.81 4.02
C VAL A 788 7.80 7.73 4.10
N PHE A 789 7.14 7.54 2.95
CA PHE A 789 5.69 7.45 2.84
C PHE A 789 5.29 6.00 2.58
N TYR A 790 4.39 5.49 3.39
CA TYR A 790 3.96 4.09 3.36
C TYR A 790 2.46 3.96 3.22
N CYS A 791 2.02 3.15 2.25
CA CYS A 791 0.62 2.77 2.08
C CYS A 791 0.49 1.25 2.01
N GLY A 792 -0.09 0.66 3.06
CA GLY A 792 -0.27 -0.79 3.17
C GLY A 792 -0.63 -1.29 4.58
N PRO A 793 -0.56 -2.62 4.82
CA PRO A 793 -0.87 -3.25 6.09
C PRO A 793 -0.07 -2.71 7.29
N SER A 794 -0.72 -2.64 8.46
CA SER A 794 -0.11 -2.05 9.67
C SER A 794 1.05 -2.86 10.27
N ALA A 795 1.23 -4.13 9.91
CA ALA A 795 2.33 -4.95 10.41
C ALA A 795 3.69 -4.42 9.91
N LEU A 796 3.81 -4.22 8.60
CA LEU A 796 5.03 -3.69 7.98
C LEU A 796 5.24 -2.21 8.33
N ALA A 797 4.18 -1.42 8.48
CA ALA A 797 4.30 -0.03 8.92
C ALA A 797 5.10 0.11 10.24
N LYS A 798 4.85 -0.76 11.23
CA LYS A 798 5.56 -0.74 12.51
C LYS A 798 7.05 -1.09 12.36
N GLU A 799 7.37 -2.00 11.46
CA GLU A 799 8.74 -2.39 11.17
C GLU A 799 9.52 -1.24 10.51
N LEU A 800 8.92 -0.62 9.48
CA LEU A 800 9.50 0.54 8.79
C LEU A 800 9.67 1.73 9.74
N GLU A 801 8.69 2.00 10.60
CA GLU A 801 8.79 3.07 11.61
C GLU A 801 9.95 2.83 12.58
N ARG A 802 10.13 1.59 13.06
CA ARG A 802 11.27 1.22 13.91
C ARG A 802 12.61 1.39 13.18
N LEU A 803 12.69 1.03 11.91
CA LEU A 803 13.89 1.22 11.09
C LEU A 803 14.19 2.70 10.87
N CYS A 804 13.18 3.53 10.59
CA CYS A 804 13.35 4.98 10.48
C CYS A 804 13.96 5.58 11.76
N ILE A 805 13.47 5.19 12.94
CA ILE A 805 14.02 5.64 14.23
C ILE A 805 15.45 5.13 14.43
N LYS A 806 15.70 3.85 14.12
CA LYS A 806 17.02 3.22 14.27
C LYS A 806 18.07 3.91 13.39
N PHE A 807 17.80 4.15 12.12
CA PHE A 807 18.76 4.81 11.22
C PHE A 807 18.89 6.30 11.52
N SER A 808 17.82 7.00 11.90
CA SER A 808 17.90 8.43 12.29
C SER A 808 18.71 8.70 13.56
N THR A 809 18.90 7.69 14.41
CA THR A 809 19.68 7.79 15.65
C THR A 809 21.12 7.33 15.48
N LYS A 810 21.39 6.48 14.48
CA LYS A 810 22.71 5.88 14.24
C LYS A 810 23.46 6.47 13.05
N THR A 811 22.80 7.23 12.19
CA THR A 811 23.38 7.79 10.96
C THR A 811 23.10 9.29 10.89
N SER A 812 23.87 10.02 10.07
CA SER A 812 23.65 11.45 9.83
C SER A 812 22.37 11.75 9.05
N THR A 813 21.81 10.76 8.36
CA THR A 813 20.57 10.89 7.59
C THR A 813 19.35 10.73 8.47
N ARG A 814 18.42 11.69 8.39
CA ARG A 814 17.19 11.68 9.17
C ARG A 814 16.02 11.13 8.35
N PHE A 815 15.43 10.04 8.82
CA PHE A 815 14.22 9.45 8.23
C PHE A 815 12.97 9.89 9.00
N VAL A 816 11.96 10.39 8.29
CA VAL A 816 10.65 10.75 8.85
C VAL A 816 9.57 9.89 8.22
N PHE A 817 8.91 9.08 9.06
CA PHE A 817 7.89 8.13 8.61
C PHE A 817 6.50 8.75 8.55
N HIS A 818 5.80 8.54 7.44
CA HIS A 818 4.41 8.92 7.19
C HIS A 818 3.64 7.69 6.74
N LYS A 819 2.48 7.47 7.36
CA LYS A 819 1.61 6.35 7.03
C LYS A 819 0.29 6.87 6.48
N GLU A 820 -0.10 6.37 5.32
CA GLU A 820 -1.43 6.56 4.77
C GLU A 820 -2.46 5.71 5.53
N ASN A 821 -3.57 6.33 5.90
CA ASN A 821 -4.68 5.69 6.61
C ASN A 821 -5.93 5.77 5.73
N TYR A 822 -6.11 4.80 4.84
CA TYR A 822 -7.34 4.62 4.05
C TYR A 822 -8.15 3.43 4.56
#